data_AF-A0A922YVJ4-F1
#
_entry.id   AF-A0A922YVJ4-F1
#
_cell.length_a   1.000
_cell.length_b   1.000
_cell.length_c   1.000
_cell.angle_alpha   90.00
_cell.angle_beta   90.00
_cell.angle_gamma   90.00
#
_symmetry.space_group_name_H-M   'P 1'
#
loop_
_entity.id
_entity.type
_entity.pdbx_description
1 polymer ?
#
loop_
_entity_poly.entity_id
_entity_poly.type
_entity_poly.pdbx_seq_one_letter_code
_entity_poly.pdbx_strand_id
1 'polypeptide(L)'
;LRFMCRLVKGAYWDAEIKRAQELGLPAYPVFTHKHHTDVSYLACAKALLAAPDAIFPQFATHNAGTIAAILQMGGQDPHAPPLRGSLSPGGADLAWGGPALRSDGSHAPPTPRFELQRLHGMGEGIYREVLKNPNVSCRVYAPVGAHRDLLAYLVRRLLENGANSSFVHQLADESVGMEELLVSPLRLETKTAFPLPLELYGAGRANSLGRDLAVVAQRDDLLAAHAVCVVPAVPEALSDDAAAAARRAIKAFDAWNHTPVVQRAAALRFAGDALEAQLPRFCALLVKEAHKTWSDAVSEVREAVDFLRFYANEAERIQSPQTLPGPTGESNTLRLEGRGAWVCISPWNFPLAIFVGQVAAALATGNTVLAKPAEQTPAVALEAVKLLHAAGIPADALQLLHGPGETVGAALVAQPGVAGVVFTGSTQVAKIIQRALAAKDGPIVPLIAETGGINAMLVDSTALPEQVADAVVQSAFRSAGQRCSALRLLCVHEGIADHVIEMIQGAAQELVVGDTADLATDVGPLIDADAFEGIQREVQRLHAQAKALLPAAATAAALPNLMPPQMFEIGAIADAKQEIFGPVLQVVRWNGDPMAVLQQINALGYGLTLGIQTRIDNRAQALARAARVGNVYVNRNMIGAVVGVQPFGGEGLSGTGPKAGGPNYLLRFCAEQTLTINTTAAGGNVALFTA
;
A
#
# COMPACT_ATOMS: atom_id res chain seq x y z
N LEU A 1 10.12 -36.90 27.06
CA LEU A 1 10.26 -36.43 25.66
C LEU A 1 10.68 -34.97 25.71
N ARG A 2 11.71 -34.56 24.96
CA ARG A 2 12.14 -33.15 24.87
C ARG A 2 11.71 -32.59 23.51
N PHE A 3 11.26 -31.34 23.46
CA PHE A 3 11.05 -30.65 22.18
C PHE A 3 12.39 -30.20 21.61
N MET A 4 12.66 -30.53 20.35
CA MET A 4 13.80 -29.97 19.62
C MET A 4 13.43 -28.56 19.19
N CYS A 5 14.06 -27.55 19.81
CA CYS A 5 13.73 -26.15 19.57
C CYS A 5 14.90 -25.47 18.86
N ARG A 6 14.67 -25.09 17.60
CA ARG A 6 15.65 -24.32 16.84
C ARG A 6 15.50 -22.83 17.11
N LEU A 7 16.58 -22.21 17.56
CA LEU A 7 16.71 -20.77 17.66
C LEU A 7 17.41 -20.22 16.41
N VAL A 8 16.82 -19.20 15.78
CA VAL A 8 17.34 -18.45 14.62
C VAL A 8 17.22 -16.95 14.89
N LYS A 9 17.92 -16.12 14.12
CA LYS A 9 17.76 -14.65 14.18
C LYS A 9 16.51 -14.17 13.42
N GLY A 10 16.33 -14.63 12.18
CA GLY A 10 15.23 -14.23 11.30
C GLY A 10 15.67 -14.12 9.84
N ALA A 11 14.74 -14.26 8.90
CA ALA A 11 14.99 -14.35 7.46
C ALA A 11 14.12 -13.41 6.60
N TYR A 12 13.33 -12.56 7.24
CA TYR A 12 12.29 -11.73 6.61
C TYR A 12 12.34 -10.28 7.07
N TRP A 13 13.49 -9.83 7.61
CA TRP A 13 13.58 -8.57 8.34
C TRP A 13 13.16 -7.36 7.49
N ASP A 14 13.66 -7.25 6.28
CA ASP A 14 13.32 -6.18 5.33
C ASP A 14 11.84 -6.19 4.94
N ALA A 15 11.28 -7.38 4.69
CA ALA A 15 9.87 -7.58 4.42
C ALA A 15 8.99 -7.17 5.60
N GLU A 16 9.38 -7.48 6.84
CA GLU A 16 8.62 -7.08 8.04
C GLU A 16 8.69 -5.56 8.28
N ILE A 17 9.84 -4.92 8.04
CA ILE A 17 9.96 -3.45 8.09
C ILE A 17 9.03 -2.81 7.05
N LYS A 18 9.10 -3.26 5.79
CA LYS A 18 8.25 -2.75 4.70
C LYS A 18 6.77 -2.97 5.01
N ARG A 19 6.39 -4.18 5.43
CA ARG A 19 5.01 -4.55 5.74
C ARG A 19 4.44 -3.69 6.86
N ALA A 20 5.19 -3.47 7.94
CA ALA A 20 4.74 -2.61 9.04
C ALA A 20 4.56 -1.15 8.60
N GLN A 21 5.45 -0.64 7.73
CA GLN A 21 5.32 0.70 7.14
C GLN A 21 4.10 0.81 6.22
N GLU A 22 3.92 -0.13 5.29
CA GLU A 22 2.79 -0.15 4.34
C GLU A 22 1.45 -0.27 5.08
N LEU A 23 1.38 -1.10 6.13
CA LEU A 23 0.19 -1.27 6.96
C LEU A 23 -0.04 -0.13 7.97
N GLY A 24 0.90 0.81 8.14
CA GLY A 24 0.77 1.90 9.11
C GLY A 24 0.66 1.39 10.55
N LEU A 25 1.40 0.35 10.91
CA LEU A 25 1.36 -0.23 12.26
C LEU A 25 2.02 0.69 13.29
N PRO A 26 1.64 0.61 14.58
CA PRO A 26 2.23 1.47 15.61
C PRO A 26 3.72 1.23 15.84
N ALA A 27 4.23 0.03 15.52
CA ALA A 27 5.63 -0.35 15.69
C ALA A 27 6.03 -1.50 14.76
N TYR A 28 7.33 -1.80 14.73
CA TYR A 28 7.87 -2.96 14.04
C TYR A 28 7.75 -4.23 14.89
N PRO A 29 7.38 -5.39 14.30
CA PRO A 29 7.38 -6.67 15.01
C PRO A 29 8.80 -7.26 15.18
N VAL A 30 9.82 -6.59 14.63
CA VAL A 30 11.23 -6.99 14.66
C VAL A 30 12.10 -5.84 15.19
N PHE A 31 13.26 -6.18 15.75
CA PHE A 31 14.25 -5.17 16.10
C PHE A 31 14.77 -4.46 14.85
N THR A 32 14.99 -3.15 14.94
CA THR A 32 15.50 -2.34 13.82
C THR A 32 17.03 -2.28 13.78
N HIS A 33 17.69 -2.58 14.89
CA HIS A 33 19.15 -2.70 14.96
C HIS A 33 19.57 -4.17 15.04
N LYS A 34 20.52 -4.56 14.19
CA LYS A 34 21.06 -5.93 14.18
C LYS A 34 21.57 -6.39 15.56
N HIS A 35 22.27 -5.52 16.28
CA HIS A 35 22.83 -5.88 17.58
C HIS A 35 21.74 -6.15 18.64
N HIS A 36 20.55 -5.53 18.56
CA HIS A 36 19.43 -5.90 19.44
C HIS A 36 18.91 -7.31 19.16
N THR A 37 18.88 -7.73 17.87
CA THR A 37 18.60 -9.12 17.51
C THR A 37 19.66 -10.06 18.07
N ASP A 38 20.94 -9.67 18.06
CA ASP A 38 22.03 -10.46 18.65
C ASP A 38 21.86 -10.61 20.18
N VAL A 39 21.50 -9.52 20.89
CA VAL A 39 21.18 -9.57 22.33
C VAL A 39 19.98 -10.48 22.61
N SER A 40 18.90 -10.32 21.85
CA SER A 40 17.69 -11.15 21.97
C SER A 40 18.02 -12.63 21.75
N TYR A 41 18.81 -12.94 20.72
CA TYR A 41 19.26 -14.31 20.45
C TYR A 41 20.01 -14.90 21.66
N LEU A 42 20.96 -14.16 22.24
CA LEU A 42 21.72 -14.63 23.41
C LEU A 42 20.85 -14.81 24.65
N ALA A 43 19.89 -13.90 24.90
CA ALA A 43 18.94 -14.02 26.00
C ALA A 43 18.03 -15.25 25.84
N CYS A 44 17.50 -15.47 24.63
CA CYS A 44 16.71 -16.66 24.30
C CYS A 44 17.56 -17.94 24.41
N ALA A 45 18.82 -17.92 23.98
CA ALA A 45 19.72 -19.07 24.11
C ALA A 45 19.94 -19.46 25.57
N LYS A 46 20.16 -18.47 26.45
CA LYS A 46 20.25 -18.68 27.90
C LYS A 46 18.98 -19.31 28.46
N ALA A 47 17.80 -18.81 28.07
CA ALA A 47 16.51 -19.36 28.50
C ALA A 47 16.31 -20.83 28.06
N LEU A 48 16.66 -21.16 26.80
CA LEU A 48 16.56 -22.52 26.27
C LEU A 48 17.53 -23.48 26.98
N LEU A 49 18.75 -23.05 27.26
CA LEU A 49 19.74 -23.83 28.01
C LEU A 49 19.32 -24.10 29.46
N ALA A 50 18.52 -23.21 30.06
CA ALA A 50 18.00 -23.33 31.42
C ALA A 50 16.80 -24.30 31.54
N ALA A 51 16.30 -24.86 30.43
CA ALA A 51 15.18 -25.80 30.42
C ALA A 51 15.54 -27.20 29.86
N PRO A 52 16.63 -27.84 30.34
CA PRO A 52 17.17 -29.07 29.73
C PRO A 52 16.25 -30.29 29.85
N ASP A 53 15.30 -30.29 30.78
CA ASP A 53 14.36 -31.40 30.98
C ASP A 53 13.22 -31.40 29.96
N ALA A 54 12.90 -30.22 29.40
CA ALA A 54 11.79 -30.02 28.46
C ALA A 54 12.26 -29.77 27.03
N ILE A 55 13.41 -29.12 26.85
CA ILE A 55 13.89 -28.62 25.55
C ILE A 55 15.25 -29.22 25.21
N PHE A 56 15.42 -29.60 23.95
CA PHE A 56 16.71 -29.82 23.32
C PHE A 56 17.01 -28.62 22.39
N PRO A 57 17.88 -27.67 22.82
CA PRO A 57 18.16 -26.47 22.05
C PRO A 57 18.99 -26.75 20.79
N GLN A 58 18.64 -26.10 19.69
CA GLN A 58 19.37 -26.16 18.42
C GLN A 58 19.70 -24.75 17.94
N PHE A 59 20.98 -24.36 18.00
CA PHE A 59 21.38 -22.98 17.73
C PHE A 59 21.86 -22.80 16.30
N ALA A 60 21.04 -22.20 15.45
CA ALA A 60 21.34 -21.96 14.05
C ALA A 60 21.92 -20.55 13.82
N THR A 61 23.23 -20.45 13.59
CA THR A 61 23.93 -19.17 13.40
C THR A 61 25.28 -19.37 12.70
N HIS A 62 25.70 -18.41 11.88
CA HIS A 62 27.05 -18.40 11.30
C HIS A 62 27.97 -17.36 11.96
N ASN A 63 27.49 -16.66 13.00
CA ASN A 63 28.27 -15.63 13.69
C ASN A 63 29.17 -16.26 14.76
N ALA A 64 30.49 -16.15 14.58
CA ALA A 64 31.47 -16.78 15.46
C ALA A 64 31.38 -16.29 16.92
N GLY A 65 31.18 -14.99 17.15
CA GLY A 65 30.99 -14.42 18.48
C GLY A 65 29.75 -14.96 19.19
N THR A 66 28.64 -15.12 18.44
CA THR A 66 27.41 -15.75 18.95
C THR A 66 27.66 -17.20 19.33
N ILE A 67 28.37 -17.97 18.48
CA ILE A 67 28.72 -19.37 18.76
C ILE A 67 29.58 -19.46 20.03
N ALA A 68 30.63 -18.65 20.14
CA ALA A 68 31.51 -18.62 21.30
C ALA A 68 30.74 -18.35 22.60
N ALA A 69 29.82 -17.37 22.58
CA ALA A 69 29.00 -17.04 23.73
C ALA A 69 28.08 -18.22 24.15
N ILE A 70 27.46 -18.92 23.19
CA ILE A 70 26.63 -20.10 23.47
C ILE A 70 27.46 -21.23 24.08
N LEU A 71 28.64 -21.51 23.52
CA LEU A 71 29.53 -22.54 24.04
C LEU A 71 29.94 -22.25 25.49
N GLN A 72 30.22 -20.98 25.79
CA GLN A 72 30.51 -20.55 27.16
C GLN A 72 29.29 -20.72 28.08
N MET A 73 28.10 -20.28 27.67
CA MET A 73 26.86 -20.44 28.46
C MET A 73 26.53 -21.92 28.72
N GLY A 74 26.67 -22.77 27.71
CA GLY A 74 26.41 -24.21 27.82
C GLY A 74 27.43 -24.97 28.67
N GLY A 75 28.59 -24.37 28.95
CA GLY A 75 29.66 -24.95 29.76
C GLY A 75 29.66 -24.56 31.24
N GLN A 76 28.83 -23.61 31.69
CA GLN A 76 28.83 -23.06 33.06
C GLN A 76 28.00 -23.84 34.09
N ASP A 77 27.90 -25.17 33.97
CA ASP A 77 27.22 -26.02 34.96
C ASP A 77 28.21 -26.55 36.02
N PRO A 78 28.01 -26.32 37.33
CA PRO A 78 28.94 -26.73 38.40
C PRO A 78 29.18 -28.25 38.52
N HIS A 79 28.42 -29.08 37.79
CA HIS A 79 28.62 -30.53 37.73
C HIS A 79 29.25 -31.04 36.42
N ALA A 80 29.63 -30.15 35.50
CA ALA A 80 30.30 -30.52 34.25
C ALA A 80 31.85 -30.45 34.39
N PRO A 81 32.61 -31.35 33.74
CA PRO A 81 34.05 -31.18 33.65
C PRO A 81 34.39 -29.86 32.94
N PRO A 82 35.38 -29.09 33.41
CA PRO A 82 35.69 -27.77 32.87
C PRO A 82 36.09 -27.85 31.39
N LEU A 83 35.61 -26.89 30.59
CA LEU A 83 36.05 -26.67 29.22
C LEU A 83 37.54 -26.25 29.22
N ARG A 84 38.46 -27.21 29.19
CA ARG A 84 39.90 -26.93 29.06
C ARG A 84 40.26 -26.72 27.59
N GLY A 85 40.70 -25.50 27.30
CA GLY A 85 41.29 -25.11 26.02
C GLY A 85 41.95 -23.74 26.12
N SER A 86 42.84 -23.53 27.10
CA SER A 86 43.75 -22.38 27.05
C SER A 86 44.82 -22.67 26.01
N LEU A 87 44.85 -21.88 24.94
CA LEU A 87 46.00 -21.81 24.04
C LEU A 87 47.21 -21.33 24.86
N SER A 88 48.14 -22.23 25.15
CA SER A 88 49.50 -21.86 25.55
C SER A 88 50.34 -21.64 24.30
N PRO A 89 51.09 -20.52 24.18
CA PRO A 89 51.97 -20.31 23.04
C PRO A 89 53.29 -21.05 23.26
N GLY A 90 53.64 -21.95 22.35
CA GLY A 90 55.01 -22.45 22.21
C GLY A 90 55.12 -23.97 22.18
N GLY A 91 55.80 -24.48 21.15
CA GLY A 91 56.29 -25.85 21.08
C GLY A 91 55.89 -26.57 19.79
N ALA A 92 56.70 -26.39 18.75
CA ALA A 92 56.71 -27.31 17.61
C ALA A 92 57.13 -28.70 18.11
N ASP A 93 56.38 -29.74 17.74
CA ASP A 93 56.95 -31.01 17.29
C ASP A 93 55.87 -31.89 16.65
N LEU A 94 56.12 -32.24 15.38
CA LEU A 94 55.36 -33.19 14.58
C LEU A 94 55.76 -34.61 14.97
N ALA A 95 54.82 -35.41 15.47
CA ALA A 95 54.97 -36.86 15.51
C ALA A 95 53.66 -37.53 15.08
N TRP A 96 53.70 -38.18 13.91
CA TRP A 96 52.68 -39.08 13.40
C TRP A 96 52.70 -40.39 14.20
N GLY A 97 51.61 -40.71 14.91
CA GLY A 97 51.39 -41.98 15.60
C GLY A 97 50.00 -42.53 15.28
N GLY A 98 49.93 -43.75 14.75
CA GLY A 98 48.71 -44.42 14.28
C GLY A 98 47.68 -44.77 15.38
N PRO A 99 46.47 -45.23 14.99
CA PRO A 99 45.34 -45.35 15.91
C PRO A 99 45.46 -46.61 16.77
N ALA A 100 45.67 -46.42 18.07
CA ALA A 100 45.46 -47.46 19.06
C ALA A 100 43.96 -47.50 19.43
N LEU A 101 43.26 -48.55 19.02
CA LEU A 101 41.95 -48.89 19.58
C LEU A 101 42.11 -49.18 21.08
N ARG A 102 41.52 -48.33 21.93
CA ARG A 102 41.21 -48.71 23.30
C ARG A 102 39.76 -49.18 23.37
N SER A 103 39.60 -50.45 23.73
CA SER A 103 38.36 -51.08 24.10
C SER A 103 38.17 -50.98 25.62
N ASP A 104 37.37 -50.01 26.08
CA ASP A 104 36.68 -50.08 27.36
C ASP A 104 35.18 -49.85 27.17
N GLY A 105 34.40 -50.87 27.49
CA GLY A 105 32.95 -50.79 27.53
C GLY A 105 32.53 -50.20 28.87
N SER A 106 32.06 -48.94 28.88
CA SER A 106 30.95 -48.44 29.71
C SER A 106 30.87 -46.91 29.74
N HIS A 107 30.95 -46.20 28.61
CA HIS A 107 30.46 -44.82 28.55
C HIS A 107 29.85 -44.57 27.17
N ALA A 108 28.52 -44.70 27.07
CA ALA A 108 27.82 -44.02 25.98
C ALA A 108 28.22 -42.55 26.05
N PRO A 109 28.64 -41.91 24.93
CA PRO A 109 29.00 -40.51 24.94
C PRO A 109 27.86 -39.71 25.57
N PRO A 110 28.13 -38.76 26.47
CA PRO A 110 27.08 -38.00 27.13
C PRO A 110 26.20 -37.37 26.05
N THR A 111 24.89 -37.65 26.14
CA THR A 111 23.91 -37.10 25.20
C THR A 111 24.12 -35.58 25.13
N PRO A 112 24.39 -35.00 23.95
CA PRO A 112 24.72 -33.58 23.85
C PRO A 112 23.58 -32.75 24.46
N ARG A 113 23.92 -31.71 25.23
CA ARG A 113 22.92 -30.85 25.89
C ARG A 113 22.19 -29.94 24.90
N PHE A 114 22.85 -29.64 23.79
CA PHE A 114 22.36 -28.84 22.67
C PHE A 114 23.12 -29.25 21.40
N GLU A 115 22.64 -28.81 20.24
CA GLU A 115 23.41 -28.85 19.00
C GLU A 115 23.53 -27.44 18.40
N LEU A 116 24.56 -27.23 17.58
CA LEU A 116 24.63 -26.09 16.68
C LEU A 116 24.05 -26.48 15.32
N GLN A 117 23.69 -25.49 14.50
CA GLN A 117 23.23 -25.75 13.13
C GLN A 117 23.78 -24.73 12.15
N ARG A 118 24.06 -25.18 10.93
CA ARG A 118 24.48 -24.34 9.81
C ARG A 118 23.74 -24.69 8.52
N LEU A 119 23.80 -23.80 7.55
CA LEU A 119 23.43 -24.12 6.16
C LEU A 119 24.60 -24.76 5.41
N HIS A 120 24.30 -25.69 4.51
CA HIS A 120 25.25 -26.23 3.54
C HIS A 120 25.82 -25.10 2.66
N GLY A 121 27.12 -25.17 2.33
CA GLY A 121 27.82 -24.12 1.57
C GLY A 121 28.13 -22.85 2.35
N MET A 122 27.81 -22.79 3.65
CA MET A 122 27.99 -21.58 4.47
C MET A 122 28.62 -21.89 5.84
N GLY A 123 29.50 -20.99 6.28
CA GLY A 123 30.14 -21.07 7.61
C GLY A 123 31.07 -22.27 7.79
N GLU A 124 31.50 -22.91 6.71
CA GLU A 124 32.25 -24.18 6.80
C GLU A 124 33.59 -24.03 7.53
N GLY A 125 34.30 -22.93 7.28
CA GLY A 125 35.55 -22.62 7.99
C GLY A 125 35.34 -22.47 9.49
N ILE A 126 34.31 -21.72 9.90
CA ILE A 126 33.98 -21.49 11.32
C ILE A 126 33.62 -22.82 12.01
N TYR A 127 32.74 -23.60 11.38
CA TYR A 127 32.29 -24.86 11.96
C TYR A 127 33.36 -25.95 11.95
N ARG A 128 34.32 -25.91 11.02
CA ARG A 128 35.50 -26.78 11.06
C ARG A 128 36.32 -26.56 12.33
N GLU A 129 36.47 -25.31 12.77
CA GLU A 129 37.18 -24.97 14.01
C GLU A 129 36.35 -25.35 15.25
N VAL A 130 35.04 -25.05 15.24
CA VAL A 130 34.15 -25.36 16.37
C VAL A 130 34.02 -26.87 16.62
N LEU A 131 33.95 -27.67 15.55
CA LEU A 131 33.81 -29.12 15.63
C LEU A 131 35.09 -29.86 16.04
N LYS A 132 36.22 -29.16 16.24
CA LYS A 132 37.38 -29.74 16.95
C LYS A 132 37.04 -30.07 18.41
N ASN A 133 36.00 -29.45 18.97
CA ASN A 133 35.47 -29.79 20.29
C ASN A 133 34.52 -31.01 20.20
N PRO A 134 34.88 -32.18 20.77
CA PRO A 134 34.09 -33.40 20.66
C PRO A 134 32.75 -33.37 21.40
N ASN A 135 32.55 -32.39 22.29
CA ASN A 135 31.31 -32.21 23.06
C ASN A 135 30.26 -31.36 22.33
N VAL A 136 30.58 -30.89 21.11
CA VAL A 136 29.70 -30.04 20.30
C VAL A 136 29.29 -30.81 19.05
N SER A 137 27.99 -30.85 18.79
CA SER A 137 27.44 -31.39 17.55
C SER A 137 26.97 -30.26 16.64
N CYS A 138 27.02 -30.47 15.32
CA CYS A 138 26.46 -29.53 14.34
C CYS A 138 25.61 -30.26 13.30
N ARG A 139 24.37 -29.81 13.11
CA ARG A 139 23.49 -30.26 12.04
C ARG A 139 23.58 -29.33 10.83
N VAL A 140 23.76 -29.91 9.65
CA VAL A 140 23.80 -29.16 8.39
C VAL A 140 22.43 -29.20 7.71
N TYR A 141 21.88 -28.03 7.39
CA TYR A 141 20.68 -27.87 6.58
C TYR A 141 21.07 -27.78 5.12
N ALA A 142 20.70 -28.77 4.33
CA ALA A 142 20.92 -28.80 2.89
C ALA A 142 19.61 -28.42 2.17
N PRO A 143 19.61 -27.37 1.31
CA PRO A 143 18.47 -27.08 0.45
C PRO A 143 18.33 -28.20 -0.59
N VAL A 144 17.16 -28.84 -0.66
CA VAL A 144 16.85 -29.90 -1.64
C VAL A 144 15.49 -29.56 -2.25
N GLY A 145 15.43 -29.44 -3.56
CA GLY A 145 14.21 -29.06 -4.29
C GLY A 145 14.42 -29.03 -5.80
N ALA A 146 13.33 -28.84 -6.55
CA ALA A 146 13.40 -28.73 -8.00
C ALA A 146 13.94 -27.35 -8.42
N HIS A 147 14.54 -27.26 -9.62
CA HIS A 147 15.08 -25.99 -10.13
C HIS A 147 14.02 -24.89 -10.24
N ARG A 148 12.75 -25.24 -10.50
CA ARG A 148 11.65 -24.28 -10.58
C ARG A 148 11.42 -23.51 -9.27
N ASP A 149 11.61 -24.17 -8.12
CA ASP A 149 11.38 -23.58 -6.79
C ASP A 149 12.61 -22.79 -6.29
N LEU A 150 13.72 -22.86 -7.03
CA LEU A 150 15.01 -22.34 -6.59
C LEU A 150 15.10 -20.82 -6.66
N LEU A 151 14.41 -20.18 -7.62
CA LEU A 151 14.55 -18.73 -7.85
C LEU A 151 14.03 -17.90 -6.65
N ALA A 152 12.82 -18.20 -6.16
CA ALA A 152 12.26 -17.54 -4.99
C ALA A 152 13.14 -17.75 -3.74
N TYR A 153 13.67 -18.96 -3.59
CA TYR A 153 14.57 -19.31 -2.49
C TYR A 153 15.93 -18.59 -2.57
N LEU A 154 16.52 -18.47 -3.77
CA LEU A 154 17.83 -17.86 -4.00
C LEU A 154 17.82 -16.36 -3.68
N VAL A 155 16.78 -15.62 -4.07
CA VAL A 155 16.69 -14.17 -3.79
C VAL A 155 16.82 -13.91 -2.29
N ARG A 156 16.04 -14.61 -1.46
CA ARG A 156 16.12 -14.49 0.00
C ARG A 156 17.50 -14.92 0.51
N ARG A 157 18.06 -16.01 -0.01
CA ARG A 157 19.36 -16.51 0.45
C ARG A 157 20.51 -15.55 0.14
N LEU A 158 20.45 -14.89 -1.01
CA LEU A 158 21.41 -13.85 -1.40
C LEU A 158 21.30 -12.62 -0.48
N LEU A 159 20.09 -12.19 -0.12
CA LEU A 159 19.88 -11.06 0.79
C LEU A 159 20.39 -11.34 2.21
N GLU A 160 20.09 -12.51 2.77
CA GLU A 160 20.52 -12.89 4.13
C GLU A 160 22.04 -12.81 4.35
N ASN A 161 22.83 -13.09 3.30
CA ASN A 161 24.27 -13.29 3.41
C ASN A 161 25.11 -12.31 2.61
N GLY A 162 24.51 -11.64 1.62
CA GLY A 162 25.12 -10.54 0.87
C GLY A 162 24.90 -9.16 1.51
N ALA A 163 24.07 -9.05 2.56
CA ALA A 163 23.93 -7.78 3.28
C ALA A 163 25.25 -7.38 3.94
N ASN A 164 25.63 -6.10 3.85
CA ASN A 164 26.86 -5.54 4.45
C ASN A 164 26.94 -5.78 5.96
N SER A 165 25.79 -5.92 6.62
CA SER A 165 25.70 -6.23 8.04
C SER A 165 25.78 -7.73 8.34
N SER A 166 25.86 -8.62 7.35
CA SER A 166 26.00 -10.07 7.59
C SER A 166 27.41 -10.39 8.09
N PHE A 167 27.52 -11.24 9.11
CA PHE A 167 28.83 -11.67 9.64
C PHE A 167 29.65 -12.40 8.57
N VAL A 168 29.00 -13.17 7.70
CA VAL A 168 29.70 -13.91 6.63
C VAL A 168 30.29 -12.95 5.59
N HIS A 169 29.56 -11.87 5.26
CA HIS A 169 30.05 -10.83 4.37
C HIS A 169 31.22 -10.06 5.00
N GLN A 170 31.06 -9.61 6.24
CA GLN A 170 32.10 -8.89 6.98
C GLN A 170 33.37 -9.71 7.19
N LEU A 171 33.24 -11.03 7.43
CA LEU A 171 34.40 -11.92 7.57
C LEU A 171 35.18 -12.08 6.26
N ALA A 172 34.52 -11.92 5.11
CA ALA A 172 35.16 -11.99 3.80
C ALA A 172 35.72 -10.65 3.32
N ASP A 173 35.40 -9.55 4.00
CA ASP A 173 35.86 -8.20 3.69
C ASP A 173 37.15 -7.91 4.46
N GLU A 174 38.27 -7.85 3.74
CA GLU A 174 39.61 -7.60 4.30
C GLU A 174 39.73 -6.22 4.97
N SER A 175 38.80 -5.30 4.72
CA SER A 175 38.78 -3.99 5.38
C SER A 175 38.19 -4.02 6.80
N VAL A 176 37.50 -5.10 7.18
CA VAL A 176 36.87 -5.26 8.50
C VAL A 176 37.85 -5.94 9.47
N GLY A 177 38.30 -5.20 10.48
CA GLY A 177 39.21 -5.72 11.50
C GLY A 177 38.56 -6.69 12.49
N MET A 178 39.38 -7.52 13.16
CA MET A 178 38.90 -8.44 14.20
C MET A 178 38.24 -7.73 15.39
N GLU A 179 38.68 -6.51 15.72
CA GLU A 179 38.06 -5.70 16.78
C GLU A 179 36.60 -5.37 16.45
N GLU A 180 36.28 -5.12 15.18
CA GLU A 180 34.92 -4.84 14.71
C GLU A 180 34.06 -6.11 14.68
N LEU A 181 34.63 -7.24 14.23
CA LEU A 181 33.94 -8.54 14.20
C LEU A 181 33.59 -9.10 15.59
N LEU A 182 34.39 -8.74 16.61
CA LEU A 182 34.26 -9.23 17.98
C LEU A 182 33.59 -8.21 18.93
N VAL A 183 33.06 -7.10 18.42
CA VAL A 183 32.31 -6.13 19.23
C VAL A 183 31.17 -6.81 19.99
N SER A 184 31.07 -6.53 21.28
CA SER A 184 29.95 -7.00 22.11
C SER A 184 28.62 -6.43 21.60
N PRO A 185 27.58 -7.25 21.44
CA PRO A 185 26.25 -6.77 21.04
C PRO A 185 25.53 -6.04 22.18
N LEU A 186 26.03 -6.11 23.43
CA LEU A 186 25.46 -5.49 24.63
C LEU A 186 25.67 -3.97 24.68
N ARG A 187 25.23 -3.27 23.64
CA ARG A 187 25.19 -1.81 23.57
C ARG A 187 23.73 -1.35 23.45
N LEU A 188 23.38 -0.31 24.18
CA LEU A 188 22.05 0.27 24.12
C LEU A 188 21.99 1.26 22.96
N GLU A 189 21.00 1.10 22.10
CA GLU A 189 20.63 2.09 21.11
C GLU A 189 19.15 2.43 21.35
N THR A 190 18.87 3.71 21.59
CA THR A 190 17.56 4.15 22.07
C THR A 190 16.65 4.61 20.93
N LYS A 191 17.24 4.91 19.77
CA LYS A 191 16.51 5.29 18.56
C LYS A 191 16.37 4.10 17.62
N THR A 192 15.27 4.02 16.89
CA THR A 192 15.11 3.03 15.82
C THR A 192 16.05 3.33 14.65
N ALA A 193 16.44 2.30 13.88
CA ALA A 193 17.27 2.50 12.68
C ALA A 193 16.49 3.13 11.51
N PHE A 194 15.16 3.09 11.57
CA PHE A 194 14.25 3.65 10.57
C PHE A 194 13.16 4.48 11.26
N PRO A 195 12.57 5.47 10.57
CA PRO A 195 11.37 6.15 11.05
C PRO A 195 10.30 5.13 11.40
N LEU A 196 9.53 5.34 12.46
CA LEU A 196 8.37 4.49 12.72
C LEU A 196 7.32 4.65 11.59
N PRO A 197 6.42 3.68 11.37
CA PRO A 197 5.41 3.81 10.32
C PRO A 197 4.57 5.10 10.42
N LEU A 198 4.27 5.57 11.63
CA LEU A 198 3.57 6.83 11.88
C LEU A 198 4.36 8.07 11.42
N GLU A 199 5.69 7.97 11.43
CA GLU A 199 6.64 9.06 11.13
C GLU A 199 7.17 9.00 9.69
N LEU A 200 6.61 8.12 8.84
CA LEU A 200 7.14 7.81 7.51
C LEU A 200 7.29 9.05 6.61
N TYR A 201 6.47 10.08 6.80
CA TYR A 201 6.51 11.33 6.03
C TYR A 201 7.18 12.49 6.75
N GLY A 202 7.90 12.20 7.84
CA GLY A 202 8.69 13.16 8.63
C GLY A 202 7.86 14.33 9.17
N ALA A 203 8.48 15.51 9.20
CA ALA A 203 7.82 16.74 9.65
C ALA A 203 6.70 17.24 8.71
N GLY A 204 6.56 16.63 7.53
CA GLY A 204 5.50 16.98 6.58
C GLY A 204 4.13 16.66 7.16
N ARG A 205 3.87 15.40 7.52
CA ARG A 205 2.60 14.96 8.12
C ARG A 205 2.76 13.65 8.88
N ALA A 206 1.90 13.41 9.87
CA ALA A 206 1.71 12.07 10.40
C ALA A 206 1.09 11.14 9.34
N ASN A 207 1.55 9.89 9.30
CA ASN A 207 0.92 8.83 8.51
C ASN A 207 -0.37 8.34 9.19
N SER A 208 -1.29 7.77 8.42
CA SER A 208 -2.49 7.13 8.97
C SER A 208 -2.17 5.78 9.64
N LEU A 209 -2.79 5.51 10.79
CA LEU A 209 -2.67 4.23 11.51
C LEU A 209 -3.57 3.14 10.92
N GLY A 210 -3.03 1.94 10.76
CA GLY A 210 -3.78 0.76 10.34
C GLY A 210 -4.09 -0.23 11.45
N ARG A 211 -4.35 -1.47 11.03
CA ARG A 211 -4.58 -2.65 11.89
C ARG A 211 -3.95 -3.87 11.26
N ASP A 212 -3.30 -4.68 12.09
CA ASP A 212 -2.92 -6.05 11.73
C ASP A 212 -4.08 -6.99 12.07
N LEU A 213 -4.82 -7.42 11.05
CA LEU A 213 -5.98 -8.30 11.20
C LEU A 213 -5.61 -9.73 11.61
N ALA A 214 -4.31 -10.09 11.61
CA ALA A 214 -3.85 -11.35 12.19
C ALA A 214 -3.74 -11.26 13.72
N VAL A 215 -3.67 -10.06 14.30
CA VAL A 215 -3.57 -9.84 15.74
C VAL A 215 -4.97 -9.64 16.31
N VAL A 216 -5.41 -10.58 17.15
CA VAL A 216 -6.75 -10.58 17.78
C VAL A 216 -7.08 -9.23 18.44
N ALA A 217 -6.17 -8.72 19.27
CA ALA A 217 -6.36 -7.45 19.97
C ALA A 217 -6.50 -6.23 19.02
N GLN A 218 -6.08 -6.32 17.75
CA GLN A 218 -6.21 -5.24 16.77
C GLN A 218 -7.43 -5.38 15.86
N ARG A 219 -8.17 -6.49 15.92
CA ARG A 219 -9.41 -6.67 15.15
C ARG A 219 -10.66 -6.74 16.01
N ASP A 220 -10.54 -7.03 17.31
CA ASP A 220 -11.68 -7.15 18.21
C ASP A 220 -12.50 -5.85 18.30
N ASP A 221 -11.86 -4.68 18.26
CA ASP A 221 -12.53 -3.37 18.22
C ASP A 221 -13.35 -3.17 16.95
N LEU A 222 -12.82 -3.61 15.79
CA LEU A 222 -13.51 -3.60 14.50
C LEU A 222 -14.77 -4.47 14.53
N LEU A 223 -14.63 -5.72 14.98
CA LEU A 223 -15.72 -6.69 15.05
C LEU A 223 -16.82 -6.23 16.03
N ALA A 224 -16.42 -5.69 17.18
CA ALA A 224 -17.36 -5.12 18.15
C ALA A 224 -18.13 -3.92 17.57
N ALA A 225 -17.45 -3.03 16.85
CA ALA A 225 -18.11 -1.91 16.17
C ALA A 225 -19.09 -2.38 15.10
N HIS A 226 -18.76 -3.42 14.34
CA HIS A 226 -19.66 -3.99 13.33
C HIS A 226 -20.91 -4.65 13.94
N ALA A 227 -20.77 -5.34 15.06
CA ALA A 227 -21.91 -5.97 15.74
C ALA A 227 -23.01 -4.95 16.11
N VAL A 228 -22.62 -3.73 16.49
CA VAL A 228 -23.57 -2.66 16.89
C VAL A 228 -23.84 -1.62 15.80
N CYS A 229 -23.14 -1.69 14.67
CA CYS A 229 -23.28 -0.71 13.60
C CYS A 229 -24.67 -0.78 12.95
N VAL A 230 -25.34 0.36 12.86
CA VAL A 230 -26.58 0.52 12.10
C VAL A 230 -26.28 1.44 10.93
N VAL A 231 -26.61 1.02 9.71
CA VAL A 231 -26.50 1.87 8.52
C VAL A 231 -27.69 2.84 8.53
N PRO A 232 -27.47 4.15 8.74
CA PRO A 232 -28.57 5.11 8.75
C PRO A 232 -29.22 5.22 7.37
N ALA A 233 -30.55 5.25 7.34
CA ALA A 233 -31.28 5.66 6.14
C ALA A 233 -31.03 7.15 5.87
N VAL A 234 -30.66 7.48 4.64
CA VAL A 234 -30.41 8.86 4.21
C VAL A 234 -31.49 9.24 3.21
N PRO A 235 -32.29 10.29 3.47
CA PRO A 235 -33.32 10.71 2.53
C PRO A 235 -32.69 11.29 1.26
N GLU A 236 -33.28 10.98 0.11
CA GLU A 236 -32.92 11.64 -1.14
C GLU A 236 -33.39 13.09 -1.13
N ALA A 237 -32.53 13.98 -1.63
CA ALA A 237 -32.88 15.35 -1.95
C ALA A 237 -33.72 15.38 -3.23
N LEU A 238 -34.59 16.38 -3.34
CA LEU A 238 -35.32 16.65 -4.57
C LEU A 238 -34.45 17.49 -5.50
N SER A 239 -34.67 17.40 -6.82
CA SER A 239 -33.98 18.25 -7.80
C SER A 239 -34.16 19.76 -7.50
N ASP A 240 -35.30 20.14 -6.94
CA ASP A 240 -35.61 21.52 -6.55
C ASP A 240 -34.75 22.02 -5.36
N ASP A 241 -34.21 21.11 -4.55
CA ASP A 241 -33.33 21.46 -3.42
C ASP A 241 -31.96 21.97 -3.90
N ALA A 242 -31.53 21.58 -5.10
CA ALA A 242 -30.22 21.96 -5.67
C ALA A 242 -30.05 23.47 -5.75
N ALA A 243 -31.09 24.20 -6.16
CA ALA A 243 -31.04 25.66 -6.26
C ALA A 243 -30.93 26.34 -4.89
N ALA A 244 -31.66 25.82 -3.88
CA ALA A 244 -31.59 26.35 -2.52
C ALA A 244 -30.22 26.09 -1.89
N ALA A 245 -29.68 24.89 -2.05
CA ALA A 245 -28.36 24.52 -1.56
C ALA A 245 -27.25 25.36 -2.23
N ALA A 246 -27.31 25.53 -3.56
CA ALA A 246 -26.37 26.36 -4.29
C ALA A 246 -26.38 27.82 -3.82
N ARG A 247 -27.58 28.41 -3.61
CA ARG A 247 -27.68 29.79 -3.06
C ARG A 247 -27.01 29.92 -1.69
N ARG A 248 -27.18 28.95 -0.79
CA ARG A 248 -26.51 28.96 0.52
C ARG A 248 -24.99 28.82 0.39
N ALA A 249 -24.51 27.90 -0.44
CA ALA A 249 -23.09 27.68 -0.67
C ALA A 249 -22.41 28.92 -1.27
N ILE A 250 -23.06 29.55 -2.27
CA ILE A 250 -22.56 30.78 -2.90
C ILE A 250 -22.54 31.93 -1.89
N LYS A 251 -23.59 32.08 -1.06
CA LYS A 251 -23.64 33.11 -0.02
C LYS A 251 -22.54 32.93 1.05
N ALA A 252 -22.25 31.69 1.41
CA ALA A 252 -21.24 31.37 2.42
C ALA A 252 -19.79 31.45 1.90
N PHE A 253 -19.60 31.51 0.58
CA PHE A 253 -18.28 31.48 -0.05
C PHE A 253 -17.37 32.58 0.45
N ASP A 254 -17.82 33.84 0.48
CA ASP A 254 -16.96 34.95 0.88
C ASP A 254 -16.42 34.76 2.30
N ALA A 255 -17.27 34.35 3.24
CA ALA A 255 -16.85 34.11 4.62
C ALA A 255 -15.86 32.94 4.74
N TRP A 256 -16.11 31.85 4.02
CA TRP A 256 -15.23 30.69 4.06
C TRP A 256 -13.88 30.93 3.36
N ASN A 257 -13.89 31.60 2.21
CA ASN A 257 -12.66 31.93 1.48
C ASN A 257 -11.74 32.86 2.28
N HIS A 258 -12.31 33.83 3.00
CA HIS A 258 -11.56 34.74 3.87
C HIS A 258 -11.17 34.14 5.23
N THR A 259 -11.63 32.94 5.57
CA THR A 259 -11.12 32.20 6.73
C THR A 259 -9.65 31.86 6.46
N PRO A 260 -8.67 32.25 7.29
CA PRO A 260 -7.25 32.01 7.01
C PRO A 260 -6.94 30.53 6.68
N VAL A 261 -6.08 30.29 5.69
CA VAL A 261 -5.73 28.93 5.23
C VAL A 261 -5.27 28.02 6.37
N VAL A 262 -4.52 28.56 7.34
CA VAL A 262 -4.07 27.83 8.53
C VAL A 262 -5.24 27.32 9.38
N GLN A 263 -6.33 28.08 9.49
CA GLN A 263 -7.52 27.66 10.23
C GLN A 263 -8.31 26.59 9.47
N ARG A 264 -8.44 26.73 8.14
CA ARG A 264 -9.06 25.69 7.29
C ARG A 264 -8.26 24.39 7.34
N ALA A 265 -6.94 24.48 7.23
CA ALA A 265 -6.02 23.35 7.34
C ALA A 265 -6.06 22.70 8.73
N ALA A 266 -6.17 23.48 9.81
CA ALA A 266 -6.34 22.95 11.16
C ALA A 266 -7.65 22.16 11.32
N ALA A 267 -8.77 22.64 10.76
CA ALA A 267 -10.04 21.91 10.76
C ALA A 267 -9.93 20.57 10.03
N LEU A 268 -9.24 20.53 8.89
CA LEU A 268 -9.02 19.28 8.13
C LEU A 268 -8.10 18.31 8.88
N ARG A 269 -7.01 18.79 9.50
CA ARG A 269 -6.14 17.93 10.33
C ARG A 269 -6.91 17.35 11.52
N PHE A 270 -7.71 18.17 12.21
CA PHE A 270 -8.58 17.70 13.29
C PHE A 270 -9.61 16.68 12.82
N ALA A 271 -10.22 16.88 11.63
CA ALA A 271 -11.08 15.87 11.01
C ALA A 271 -10.33 14.56 10.73
N GLY A 272 -9.08 14.63 10.28
CA GLY A 272 -8.23 13.46 10.07
C GLY A 272 -8.02 12.66 11.36
N ASP A 273 -7.68 13.35 12.45
CA ASP A 273 -7.49 12.72 13.76
C ASP A 273 -8.80 12.14 14.32
N ALA A 274 -9.92 12.86 14.16
CA ALA A 274 -11.24 12.39 14.58
C ALA A 274 -11.72 11.17 13.77
N LEU A 275 -11.39 11.10 12.48
CA LEU A 275 -11.69 9.97 11.61
C LEU A 275 -10.84 8.74 11.97
N GLU A 276 -9.55 8.93 12.23
CA GLU A 276 -8.65 7.88 12.71
C GLU A 276 -9.10 7.30 14.06
N ALA A 277 -9.55 8.17 14.99
CA ALA A 277 -10.11 7.73 16.27
C ALA A 277 -11.43 6.94 16.12
N GLN A 278 -12.18 7.18 15.05
CA GLN A 278 -13.43 6.46 14.73
C GLN A 278 -13.23 5.35 13.69
N LEU A 279 -11.98 4.93 13.44
CA LEU A 279 -11.66 3.90 12.44
C LEU A 279 -12.53 2.64 12.56
N PRO A 280 -12.78 2.04 13.74
CA PRO A 280 -13.64 0.87 13.85
C PRO A 280 -15.07 1.11 13.36
N ARG A 281 -15.64 2.29 13.67
CA ARG A 281 -17.01 2.65 13.28
C ARG A 281 -17.15 2.84 11.78
N PHE A 282 -16.20 3.55 11.14
CA PHE A 282 -16.22 3.73 9.69
C PHE A 282 -15.92 2.43 8.94
N CYS A 283 -15.02 1.59 9.45
CA CYS A 283 -14.80 0.26 8.87
C CYS A 283 -16.08 -0.58 8.89
N ALA A 284 -16.80 -0.59 10.01
CA ALA A 284 -18.08 -1.28 10.13
C ALA A 284 -19.12 -0.79 9.12
N LEU A 285 -19.22 0.52 8.90
CA LEU A 285 -20.12 1.08 7.88
C LEU A 285 -19.71 0.66 6.47
N LEU A 286 -18.41 0.71 6.14
CA LEU A 286 -17.88 0.29 4.83
C LEU A 286 -18.12 -1.19 4.54
N VAL A 287 -18.01 -2.05 5.55
CA VAL A 287 -18.32 -3.49 5.42
C VAL A 287 -19.81 -3.69 5.16
N LYS A 288 -20.69 -2.99 5.88
CA LYS A 288 -22.16 -3.17 5.78
C LYS A 288 -22.79 -2.51 4.55
N GLU A 289 -22.38 -1.29 4.22
CA GLU A 289 -23.00 -0.50 3.16
C GLU A 289 -22.33 -0.73 1.80
N ALA A 290 -20.99 -0.83 1.78
CA ALA A 290 -20.21 -0.90 0.54
C ALA A 290 -19.57 -2.28 0.28
N HIS A 291 -19.92 -3.27 1.11
CA HIS A 291 -19.47 -4.66 0.97
C HIS A 291 -17.94 -4.81 0.84
N LYS A 292 -17.20 -4.01 1.63
CA LYS A 292 -15.74 -4.08 1.65
C LYS A 292 -15.26 -5.15 2.60
N THR A 293 -14.23 -5.89 2.21
CA THR A 293 -13.48 -6.73 3.16
C THR A 293 -12.84 -5.85 4.24
N TRP A 294 -12.57 -6.42 5.41
CA TRP A 294 -11.97 -5.69 6.53
C TRP A 294 -10.64 -5.00 6.16
N SER A 295 -9.82 -5.65 5.35
CA SER A 295 -8.55 -5.06 4.90
C SER A 295 -8.76 -3.87 3.97
N ASP A 296 -9.78 -3.91 3.11
CA ASP A 296 -10.16 -2.80 2.23
C ASP A 296 -10.78 -1.64 3.00
N ALA A 297 -11.61 -1.94 4.00
CA ALA A 297 -12.22 -0.94 4.86
C ALA A 297 -11.17 -0.16 5.67
N VAL A 298 -10.22 -0.86 6.31
CA VAL A 298 -9.10 -0.21 7.02
C VAL A 298 -8.26 0.65 6.05
N SER A 299 -7.94 0.11 4.86
CA SER A 299 -7.18 0.85 3.86
C SER A 299 -7.90 2.13 3.40
N GLU A 300 -9.22 2.09 3.26
CA GLU A 300 -9.98 3.25 2.80
C GLU A 300 -10.11 4.34 3.88
N VAL A 301 -10.33 3.96 5.15
CA VAL A 301 -10.31 4.94 6.25
C VAL A 301 -8.95 5.63 6.31
N ARG A 302 -7.86 4.86 6.17
CA ARG A 302 -6.50 5.41 6.12
C ARG A 302 -6.32 6.39 4.97
N GLU A 303 -6.77 6.04 3.77
CA GLU A 303 -6.68 6.90 2.60
C GLU A 303 -7.45 8.23 2.80
N ALA A 304 -8.64 8.19 3.42
CA ALA A 304 -9.40 9.39 3.76
C ALA A 304 -8.68 10.28 4.79
N VAL A 305 -8.10 9.70 5.84
CA VAL A 305 -7.26 10.42 6.82
C VAL A 305 -6.05 11.05 6.14
N ASP A 306 -5.40 10.30 5.24
CA ASP A 306 -4.24 10.80 4.50
C ASP A 306 -4.60 11.97 3.58
N PHE A 307 -5.75 11.94 2.89
CA PHE A 307 -6.23 13.08 2.09
C PHE A 307 -6.43 14.33 2.94
N LEU A 308 -7.06 14.21 4.11
CA LEU A 308 -7.31 15.32 5.02
C LEU A 308 -5.99 15.97 5.47
N ARG A 309 -5.04 15.15 5.95
CA ARG A 309 -3.73 15.62 6.42
C ARG A 309 -2.89 16.19 5.27
N PHE A 310 -2.87 15.52 4.11
CA PHE A 310 -2.09 15.93 2.94
C PHE A 310 -2.58 17.26 2.37
N TYR A 311 -3.88 17.41 2.11
CA TYR A 311 -4.41 18.64 1.53
C TYR A 311 -4.42 19.83 2.48
N ALA A 312 -4.52 19.61 3.79
CA ALA A 312 -4.31 20.68 4.77
C ALA A 312 -2.94 21.35 4.59
N ASN A 313 -1.88 20.54 4.48
CA ASN A 313 -0.52 21.02 4.33
C ASN A 313 -0.26 21.61 2.94
N GLU A 314 -0.77 20.96 1.90
CA GLU A 314 -0.62 21.47 0.53
C GLU A 314 -1.35 22.80 0.35
N ALA A 315 -2.50 23.03 0.99
CA ALA A 315 -3.20 24.30 0.95
C ALA A 315 -2.37 25.43 1.57
N GLU A 316 -1.78 25.20 2.76
CA GLU A 316 -0.86 26.15 3.39
C GLU A 316 0.34 26.45 2.48
N ARG A 317 0.91 25.42 1.84
CA ARG A 317 2.04 25.56 0.92
C ARG A 317 1.69 26.39 -0.31
N ILE A 318 0.57 26.12 -0.98
CA ILE A 318 0.24 26.78 -2.26
C ILE A 318 -0.39 28.16 -2.08
N GLN A 319 -1.08 28.42 -0.97
CA GLN A 319 -1.74 29.71 -0.72
C GLN A 319 -0.83 30.73 -0.01
N SER A 320 0.42 30.36 0.26
CA SER A 320 1.46 31.33 0.65
C SER A 320 1.70 32.32 -0.51
N PRO A 321 1.56 33.64 -0.28
CA PRO A 321 1.76 34.63 -1.33
C PRO A 321 3.18 34.57 -1.91
N GLN A 322 3.29 34.62 -3.23
CA GLN A 322 4.56 34.58 -3.95
C GLN A 322 4.94 35.99 -4.42
N THR A 323 6.07 36.50 -3.94
CA THR A 323 6.66 37.74 -4.47
C THR A 323 7.23 37.48 -5.86
N LEU A 324 6.76 38.25 -6.84
CA LEU A 324 7.24 38.17 -8.22
C LEU A 324 8.35 39.21 -8.44
N PRO A 325 9.31 38.93 -9.35
CA PRO A 325 10.31 39.93 -9.74
C PRO A 325 9.64 41.15 -10.38
N GLY A 326 10.18 42.33 -10.11
CA GLY A 326 9.66 43.60 -10.63
C GLY A 326 10.67 44.74 -10.52
N PRO A 327 10.37 45.91 -11.11
CA PRO A 327 11.19 47.10 -10.99
C PRO A 327 11.23 47.63 -9.56
N THR A 328 12.24 48.44 -9.24
CA THR A 328 12.27 49.18 -7.97
C THR A 328 11.07 50.14 -7.88
N GLY A 329 10.52 50.33 -6.68
CA GLY A 329 9.33 51.16 -6.48
C GLY A 329 8.01 50.47 -6.86
N GLU A 330 8.03 49.16 -7.07
CA GLU A 330 6.84 48.34 -7.31
C GLU A 330 6.92 47.04 -6.50
N SER A 331 5.81 46.59 -5.92
CA SER A 331 5.67 45.25 -5.39
C SER A 331 4.67 44.45 -6.21
N ASN A 332 5.04 43.21 -6.54
CA ASN A 332 4.20 42.28 -7.28
C ASN A 332 4.03 41.01 -6.46
N THR A 333 2.79 40.63 -6.18
CA THR A 333 2.49 39.44 -5.38
C THR A 333 1.41 38.61 -6.06
N LEU A 334 1.70 37.34 -6.32
CA LEU A 334 0.72 36.34 -6.76
C LEU A 334 0.13 35.63 -5.55
N ARG A 335 -1.19 35.52 -5.50
CA ARG A 335 -1.93 34.74 -4.51
C ARG A 335 -2.96 33.82 -5.16
N LEU A 336 -3.29 32.75 -4.43
CA LEU A 336 -4.30 31.78 -4.80
C LEU A 336 -5.49 31.86 -3.85
N GLU A 337 -6.66 32.11 -4.41
CA GLU A 337 -7.94 32.23 -3.71
C GLU A 337 -8.89 31.13 -4.15
N GLY A 338 -9.89 30.78 -3.34
CA GLY A 338 -10.97 29.89 -3.77
C GLY A 338 -11.71 30.44 -4.99
N ARG A 339 -12.31 29.55 -5.78
CA ARG A 339 -13.09 29.91 -6.98
C ARG A 339 -14.56 30.21 -6.69
N GLY A 340 -15.16 29.54 -5.69
CA GLY A 340 -16.58 29.68 -5.38
C GLY A 340 -17.19 28.38 -4.83
N ALA A 341 -18.47 28.14 -5.14
CA ALA A 341 -19.15 26.89 -4.80
C ALA A 341 -18.79 25.77 -5.78
N TRP A 342 -18.30 24.63 -5.27
CA TRP A 342 -17.97 23.45 -6.05
C TRP A 342 -19.00 22.34 -5.87
N VAL A 343 -19.28 21.61 -6.95
CA VAL A 343 -20.06 20.37 -6.90
C VAL A 343 -19.08 19.19 -6.86
N CYS A 344 -19.15 18.38 -5.80
CA CYS A 344 -18.33 17.19 -5.62
C CYS A 344 -19.21 15.95 -5.81
N ILE A 345 -19.00 15.20 -6.89
CA ILE A 345 -19.74 13.97 -7.20
C ILE A 345 -18.77 12.78 -7.09
N SER A 346 -19.11 11.86 -6.19
CA SER A 346 -18.23 10.74 -5.81
C SER A 346 -18.87 9.37 -6.08
N PRO A 347 -18.05 8.32 -6.29
CA PRO A 347 -18.53 6.99 -6.63
C PRO A 347 -18.79 6.14 -5.37
N TRP A 348 -19.50 5.03 -5.56
CA TRP A 348 -19.82 4.07 -4.50
C TRP A 348 -18.64 3.17 -4.11
N ASN A 349 -17.62 3.05 -4.97
CA ASN A 349 -16.57 2.04 -4.80
C ASN A 349 -15.45 2.48 -3.85
N PHE A 350 -15.33 3.78 -3.58
CA PHE A 350 -14.55 4.36 -2.49
C PHE A 350 -15.39 5.47 -1.84
N PRO A 351 -16.47 5.07 -1.13
CA PRO A 351 -17.50 5.98 -0.69
C PRO A 351 -17.06 6.90 0.45
N LEU A 352 -15.94 6.59 1.12
CA LEU A 352 -15.32 7.45 2.10
C LEU A 352 -14.12 8.19 1.52
N ALA A 353 -13.13 7.48 0.97
CA ALA A 353 -11.84 8.10 0.63
C ALA A 353 -11.94 9.09 -0.52
N ILE A 354 -12.59 8.72 -1.64
CA ILE A 354 -12.73 9.63 -2.78
C ILE A 354 -13.70 10.76 -2.43
N PHE A 355 -14.79 10.46 -1.71
CA PHE A 355 -15.71 11.49 -1.19
C PHE A 355 -14.96 12.54 -0.37
N VAL A 356 -14.24 12.11 0.67
CA VAL A 356 -13.48 13.00 1.55
C VAL A 356 -12.36 13.71 0.77
N GLY A 357 -11.65 13.01 -0.12
CA GLY A 357 -10.57 13.61 -0.91
C GLY A 357 -11.05 14.77 -1.78
N GLN A 358 -12.17 14.61 -2.50
CA GLN A 358 -12.75 15.68 -3.30
C GLN A 358 -13.23 16.85 -2.45
N VAL A 359 -13.99 16.56 -1.39
CA VAL A 359 -14.57 17.56 -0.48
C VAL A 359 -13.47 18.35 0.24
N ALA A 360 -12.48 17.66 0.79
CA ALA A 360 -11.37 18.25 1.52
C ALA A 360 -10.53 19.17 0.62
N ALA A 361 -10.25 18.78 -0.63
CA ALA A 361 -9.49 19.61 -1.56
C ALA A 361 -10.17 20.96 -1.85
N ALA A 362 -11.49 20.94 -2.11
CA ALA A 362 -12.27 22.15 -2.32
C ALA A 362 -12.32 23.03 -1.05
N LEU A 363 -12.61 22.43 0.12
CA LEU A 363 -12.68 23.17 1.39
C LEU A 363 -11.33 23.79 1.78
N ALA A 364 -10.23 23.03 1.64
CA ALA A 364 -8.88 23.49 2.01
C ALA A 364 -8.49 24.78 1.28
N THR A 365 -8.90 24.88 0.02
CA THR A 365 -8.59 26.00 -0.88
C THR A 365 -9.55 27.19 -0.75
N GLY A 366 -10.53 27.13 0.17
CA GLY A 366 -11.46 28.22 0.46
C GLY A 366 -12.78 28.15 -0.34
N ASN A 367 -13.04 27.05 -1.04
CA ASN A 367 -14.31 26.84 -1.75
C ASN A 367 -15.40 26.28 -0.82
N THR A 368 -16.65 26.60 -1.11
CA THR A 368 -17.82 25.91 -0.51
C THR A 368 -18.20 24.71 -1.36
N VAL A 369 -18.89 23.73 -0.77
CA VAL A 369 -19.09 22.41 -1.37
C VAL A 369 -20.54 21.96 -1.33
N LEU A 370 -21.02 21.49 -2.47
CA LEU A 370 -22.24 20.72 -2.66
C LEU A 370 -21.83 19.28 -2.96
N ALA A 371 -21.87 18.43 -1.94
CA ALA A 371 -21.39 17.05 -2.01
C ALA A 371 -22.54 16.09 -2.36
N LYS A 372 -22.42 15.40 -3.49
CA LYS A 372 -23.36 14.38 -3.97
C LYS A 372 -22.66 13.01 -3.92
N PRO A 373 -22.94 12.16 -2.92
CA PRO A 373 -22.42 10.79 -2.90
C PRO A 373 -23.15 9.91 -3.91
N ALA A 374 -22.57 8.76 -4.26
CA ALA A 374 -23.29 7.73 -4.99
C ALA A 374 -24.55 7.28 -4.23
N GLU A 375 -25.57 6.84 -4.96
CA GLU A 375 -26.86 6.46 -4.38
C GLU A 375 -26.79 5.19 -3.54
N GLN A 376 -25.81 4.32 -3.83
CA GLN A 376 -25.57 3.07 -3.12
C GLN A 376 -24.96 3.27 -1.73
N THR A 377 -24.25 4.39 -1.51
CA THR A 377 -23.42 4.58 -0.30
C THR A 377 -23.60 5.94 0.39
N PRO A 378 -24.84 6.36 0.72
CA PRO A 378 -25.07 7.67 1.31
C PRO A 378 -24.78 7.76 2.81
N ALA A 379 -24.81 6.66 3.55
CA ALA A 379 -24.64 6.67 4.99
C ALA A 379 -23.20 6.99 5.41
N VAL A 380 -22.21 6.36 4.76
CA VAL A 380 -20.79 6.68 4.97
C VAL A 380 -20.51 8.15 4.68
N ALA A 381 -21.07 8.69 3.58
CA ALA A 381 -20.94 10.10 3.23
C ALA A 381 -21.61 11.02 4.26
N LEU A 382 -22.79 10.67 4.77
CA LEU A 382 -23.48 11.41 5.83
C LEU A 382 -22.64 11.48 7.11
N GLU A 383 -22.07 10.35 7.54
CA GLU A 383 -21.23 10.32 8.74
C GLU A 383 -19.91 11.08 8.54
N ALA A 384 -19.33 11.05 7.33
CA ALA A 384 -18.16 11.86 7.00
C ALA A 384 -18.48 13.37 7.06
N VAL A 385 -19.63 13.81 6.54
CA VAL A 385 -20.07 15.22 6.62
C VAL A 385 -20.34 15.65 8.06
N LYS A 386 -21.00 14.82 8.87
CA LYS A 386 -21.18 15.09 10.32
C LYS A 386 -19.84 15.27 11.02
N LEU A 387 -18.86 14.43 10.69
CA LEU A 387 -17.51 14.51 11.24
C LEU A 387 -16.80 15.80 10.83
N LEU A 388 -16.89 16.19 9.55
CA LEU A 388 -16.33 17.45 9.05
C LEU A 388 -16.98 18.67 9.72
N HIS A 389 -18.28 18.66 9.95
CA HIS A 389 -18.95 19.72 10.70
C HIS A 389 -18.49 19.77 12.16
N ALA A 390 -18.38 18.62 12.83
CA ALA A 390 -17.84 18.54 14.18
C ALA A 390 -16.38 19.03 14.27
N ALA A 391 -15.64 18.94 13.17
CA ALA A 391 -14.28 19.45 13.03
C ALA A 391 -14.19 20.97 12.76
N GLY A 392 -15.34 21.66 12.64
CA GLY A 392 -15.40 23.11 12.47
C GLY A 392 -15.70 23.58 11.06
N ILE A 393 -16.03 22.69 10.11
CA ILE A 393 -16.49 23.11 8.78
C ILE A 393 -17.93 23.65 8.87
N PRO A 394 -18.22 24.90 8.48
CA PRO A 394 -19.57 25.46 8.58
C PRO A 394 -20.60 24.70 7.74
N ALA A 395 -21.85 24.63 8.23
CA ALA A 395 -22.95 23.93 7.55
C ALA A 395 -23.24 24.46 6.14
N ASP A 396 -23.17 25.78 5.94
CA ASP A 396 -23.38 26.35 4.61
C ASP A 396 -22.15 26.21 3.70
N ALA A 397 -20.96 25.95 4.27
CA ALA A 397 -19.74 25.71 3.50
C ALA A 397 -19.64 24.27 2.98
N LEU A 398 -20.34 23.31 3.59
CA LEU A 398 -20.40 21.92 3.15
C LEU A 398 -21.84 21.39 3.29
N GLN A 399 -22.49 21.10 2.17
CA GLN A 399 -23.84 20.57 2.16
C GLN A 399 -23.88 19.21 1.45
N LEU A 400 -24.55 18.23 2.06
CA LEU A 400 -24.77 16.91 1.48
C LEU A 400 -26.10 16.87 0.74
N LEU A 401 -26.09 16.39 -0.51
CA LEU A 401 -27.28 16.14 -1.31
C LEU A 401 -27.22 14.72 -1.87
N HIS A 402 -27.84 13.77 -1.18
CA HIS A 402 -27.99 12.40 -1.68
C HIS A 402 -29.16 12.31 -2.67
N GLY A 403 -29.10 11.38 -3.62
CA GLY A 403 -30.16 11.08 -4.59
C GLY A 403 -29.58 10.56 -5.90
N PRO A 404 -30.39 10.31 -6.94
CA PRO A 404 -29.90 9.77 -8.21
C PRO A 404 -29.02 10.75 -9.00
N GLY A 405 -28.16 10.21 -9.86
CA GLY A 405 -27.23 11.00 -10.67
C GLY A 405 -27.93 11.85 -11.74
N GLU A 406 -28.92 11.27 -12.40
CA GLU A 406 -29.71 11.86 -13.48
C GLU A 406 -30.67 12.95 -13.01
N THR A 407 -31.01 12.98 -11.72
CA THR A 407 -31.89 14.00 -11.13
C THR A 407 -31.09 14.99 -10.28
N VAL A 408 -30.60 14.58 -9.11
CA VAL A 408 -29.92 15.46 -8.15
C VAL A 408 -28.55 15.89 -8.66
N GLY A 409 -27.76 14.94 -9.17
CA GLY A 409 -26.43 15.23 -9.72
C GLY A 409 -26.49 16.20 -10.91
N ALA A 410 -27.37 15.92 -11.88
CA ALA A 410 -27.59 16.78 -13.03
C ALA A 410 -28.12 18.17 -12.63
N ALA A 411 -29.07 18.24 -11.69
CA ALA A 411 -29.61 19.51 -11.19
C ALA A 411 -28.53 20.37 -10.52
N LEU A 412 -27.62 19.79 -9.75
CA LEU A 412 -26.48 20.48 -9.14
C LEU A 412 -25.51 21.01 -10.20
N VAL A 413 -25.13 20.16 -11.16
CA VAL A 413 -24.24 20.55 -12.26
C VAL A 413 -24.85 21.67 -13.09
N ALA A 414 -26.17 21.72 -13.26
CA ALA A 414 -26.85 22.74 -14.03
C ALA A 414 -26.94 24.11 -13.33
N GLN A 415 -26.73 24.19 -12.01
CA GLN A 415 -26.95 25.44 -11.27
C GLN A 415 -26.06 26.59 -11.77
N PRO A 416 -26.62 27.81 -11.92
CA PRO A 416 -25.83 29.01 -12.16
C PRO A 416 -25.01 29.37 -10.91
N GLY A 417 -23.80 29.89 -11.13
CA GLY A 417 -22.91 30.34 -10.04
C GLY A 417 -22.07 29.25 -9.37
N VAL A 418 -22.24 27.97 -9.72
CA VAL A 418 -21.25 26.92 -9.39
C VAL A 418 -19.95 27.25 -10.12
N ALA A 419 -18.83 27.22 -9.39
CA ALA A 419 -17.51 27.64 -9.85
C ALA A 419 -16.61 26.50 -10.33
N GLY A 420 -17.07 25.24 -10.20
CA GLY A 420 -16.36 24.06 -10.68
C GLY A 420 -17.08 22.77 -10.33
N VAL A 421 -16.72 21.69 -11.02
CA VAL A 421 -17.19 20.33 -10.72
C VAL A 421 -15.98 19.42 -10.57
N VAL A 422 -15.95 18.65 -9.49
CA VAL A 422 -15.07 17.50 -9.35
C VAL A 422 -15.94 16.24 -9.36
N PHE A 423 -15.63 15.34 -10.29
CA PHE A 423 -16.39 14.14 -10.56
C PHE A 423 -15.45 12.93 -10.56
N THR A 424 -15.89 11.85 -9.93
CA THR A 424 -15.28 10.54 -10.11
C THR A 424 -16.37 9.51 -10.39
N GLY A 425 -16.26 8.81 -11.51
CA GLY A 425 -17.27 7.85 -11.98
C GLY A 425 -17.07 7.45 -13.45
N SER A 426 -18.13 7.07 -14.16
CA SER A 426 -17.97 6.57 -15.53
C SER A 426 -17.59 7.65 -16.54
N THR A 427 -16.83 7.26 -17.57
CA THR A 427 -16.45 8.15 -18.69
C THR A 427 -17.67 8.69 -19.43
N GLN A 428 -18.77 7.93 -19.50
CA GLN A 428 -20.03 8.37 -20.11
C GLN A 428 -20.64 9.55 -19.35
N VAL A 429 -20.74 9.44 -18.02
CA VAL A 429 -21.32 10.50 -17.17
C VAL A 429 -20.41 11.73 -17.16
N ALA A 430 -19.08 11.57 -17.12
CA ALA A 430 -18.15 12.69 -17.25
C ALA A 430 -18.38 13.51 -18.53
N LYS A 431 -18.61 12.84 -19.68
CA LYS A 431 -18.93 13.51 -20.95
C LYS A 431 -20.28 14.23 -20.92
N ILE A 432 -21.27 13.70 -20.19
CA ILE A 432 -22.57 14.37 -20.00
C ILE A 432 -22.38 15.65 -19.17
N ILE A 433 -21.66 15.56 -18.06
CA ILE A 433 -21.32 16.72 -17.20
C ILE A 433 -20.58 17.78 -18.01
N GLN A 434 -19.55 17.38 -18.78
CA GLN A 434 -18.78 18.31 -19.60
C GLN A 434 -19.66 19.08 -20.60
N ARG A 435 -20.59 18.41 -21.28
CA ARG A 435 -21.52 19.04 -22.22
C ARG A 435 -22.49 19.99 -21.49
N ALA A 436 -23.00 19.57 -20.33
CA ALA A 436 -23.90 20.40 -19.53
C ALA A 436 -23.19 21.68 -19.04
N LEU A 437 -21.93 21.59 -18.62
CA LEU A 437 -21.13 22.76 -18.25
C LEU A 437 -20.86 23.67 -19.45
N ALA A 438 -20.51 23.11 -20.61
CA ALA A 438 -20.22 23.87 -21.82
C ALA A 438 -21.46 24.55 -22.43
N ALA A 439 -22.67 24.05 -22.13
CA ALA A 439 -23.92 24.62 -22.62
C ALA A 439 -24.39 25.85 -21.84
N LYS A 440 -23.75 26.19 -20.70
CA LYS A 440 -24.11 27.36 -19.90
C LYS A 440 -23.61 28.65 -20.54
N ASP A 441 -24.38 29.72 -20.42
CA ASP A 441 -23.98 31.07 -20.86
C ASP A 441 -22.99 31.77 -19.88
N GLY A 442 -22.78 31.19 -18.70
CA GLY A 442 -21.90 31.74 -17.65
C GLY A 442 -20.41 31.46 -17.88
N PRO A 443 -19.57 31.67 -16.85
CA PRO A 443 -18.14 31.38 -16.94
C PRO A 443 -17.85 29.93 -17.34
N ILE A 444 -16.79 29.71 -18.11
CA ILE A 444 -16.25 28.37 -18.34
C ILE A 444 -15.58 27.92 -17.04
N VAL A 445 -16.21 26.97 -16.35
CA VAL A 445 -15.73 26.47 -15.06
C VAL A 445 -14.85 25.23 -15.21
N PRO A 446 -13.91 24.99 -14.28
CA PRO A 446 -13.15 23.75 -14.24
C PRO A 446 -14.03 22.52 -14.07
N LEU A 447 -13.70 21.48 -14.83
CA LEU A 447 -14.10 20.11 -14.57
C LEU A 447 -12.84 19.30 -14.25
N ILE A 448 -12.82 18.66 -13.08
CA ILE A 448 -11.90 17.57 -12.77
C ILE A 448 -12.72 16.29 -12.88
N ALA A 449 -12.42 15.45 -13.86
CA ALA A 449 -13.13 14.19 -14.06
C ALA A 449 -12.13 13.03 -14.04
N GLU A 450 -12.19 12.22 -12.99
CA GLU A 450 -11.44 10.96 -12.89
C GLU A 450 -12.38 9.81 -13.23
N THR A 451 -11.99 8.94 -14.15
CA THR A 451 -12.90 7.93 -14.73
C THR A 451 -12.26 6.54 -14.80
N GLY A 452 -12.85 5.63 -15.58
CA GLY A 452 -12.47 4.22 -15.64
C GLY A 452 -11.19 3.94 -16.43
N GLY A 453 -10.84 2.65 -16.53
CA GLY A 453 -9.67 2.21 -17.27
C GLY A 453 -9.71 0.75 -17.71
N ILE A 454 -9.20 0.47 -18.91
CA ILE A 454 -8.80 -0.88 -19.30
C ILE A 454 -7.34 -1.07 -18.91
N ASN A 455 -7.13 -1.29 -17.61
CA ASN A 455 -5.79 -1.38 -17.04
C ASN A 455 -5.11 -2.68 -17.44
N ALA A 456 -3.87 -2.59 -17.91
CA ALA A 456 -3.11 -3.73 -18.37
C ALA A 456 -1.93 -4.08 -17.45
N MET A 457 -1.51 -5.35 -17.45
CA MET A 457 -0.24 -5.79 -16.87
C MET A 457 0.58 -6.50 -17.94
N LEU A 458 1.77 -6.00 -18.24
CA LEU A 458 2.72 -6.60 -19.18
C LEU A 458 3.74 -7.45 -18.41
N VAL A 459 3.74 -8.75 -18.69
CA VAL A 459 4.61 -9.74 -18.04
C VAL A 459 5.52 -10.38 -19.09
N ASP A 460 6.84 -10.31 -18.86
CA ASP A 460 7.83 -10.98 -19.68
C ASP A 460 8.37 -12.29 -19.06
N SER A 461 9.14 -13.03 -19.83
CA SER A 461 9.69 -14.34 -19.43
C SER A 461 10.69 -14.31 -18.27
N THR A 462 11.11 -13.13 -17.81
CA THR A 462 12.06 -12.99 -16.69
C THR A 462 11.36 -12.79 -15.36
N ALA A 463 10.07 -12.46 -15.38
CA ALA A 463 9.27 -12.29 -14.18
C ALA A 463 9.21 -13.59 -13.36
N LEU A 464 9.14 -13.46 -12.04
CA LEU A 464 8.96 -14.59 -11.14
C LEU A 464 7.46 -15.00 -11.14
N PRO A 465 7.08 -16.21 -11.61
CA PRO A 465 5.68 -16.60 -11.77
C PRO A 465 4.83 -16.43 -10.51
N GLU A 466 5.38 -16.75 -9.33
CA GLU A 466 4.70 -16.65 -8.04
C GLU A 466 4.34 -15.19 -7.70
N GLN A 467 5.27 -14.26 -7.92
CA GLN A 467 5.01 -12.83 -7.70
C GLN A 467 4.02 -12.26 -8.73
N VAL A 468 4.06 -12.76 -9.96
CA VAL A 468 3.08 -12.40 -10.99
C VAL A 468 1.69 -12.88 -10.58
N ALA A 469 1.56 -14.13 -10.13
CA ALA A 469 0.29 -14.69 -9.70
C ALA A 469 -0.31 -13.87 -8.53
N ASP A 470 0.48 -13.58 -7.51
CA ASP A 470 0.07 -12.72 -6.38
C ASP A 470 -0.38 -11.33 -6.85
N ALA A 471 0.43 -10.67 -7.69
CA ALA A 471 0.14 -9.33 -8.18
C ALA A 471 -1.12 -9.30 -9.05
N VAL A 472 -1.34 -10.32 -9.89
CA VAL A 472 -2.53 -10.46 -10.75
C VAL A 472 -3.77 -10.68 -9.90
N VAL A 473 -3.75 -11.66 -8.99
CA VAL A 473 -4.89 -11.98 -8.12
C VAL A 473 -5.30 -10.77 -7.29
N GLN A 474 -4.34 -10.10 -6.65
CA GLN A 474 -4.62 -8.89 -5.88
C GLN A 474 -5.14 -7.75 -6.75
N SER A 475 -4.61 -7.56 -7.95
CA SER A 475 -5.01 -6.43 -8.81
C SER A 475 -6.35 -6.66 -9.51
N ALA A 476 -6.70 -7.90 -9.87
CA ALA A 476 -7.89 -8.20 -10.65
C ALA A 476 -9.13 -8.47 -9.78
N PHE A 477 -8.97 -9.18 -8.66
CA PHE A 477 -10.10 -9.75 -7.93
C PHE A 477 -10.37 -9.10 -6.58
N ARG A 478 -9.39 -8.45 -5.96
CA ARG A 478 -9.58 -7.75 -4.68
C ARG A 478 -10.70 -6.71 -4.79
N SER A 479 -11.54 -6.63 -3.75
CA SER A 479 -12.76 -5.80 -3.75
C SER A 479 -13.74 -6.16 -4.89
N ALA A 480 -13.80 -7.44 -5.25
CA ALA A 480 -14.55 -7.94 -6.41
C ALA A 480 -14.20 -7.21 -7.72
N GLY A 481 -12.95 -6.77 -7.88
CA GLY A 481 -12.51 -6.00 -9.04
C GLY A 481 -13.17 -4.62 -9.17
N GLN A 482 -13.87 -4.12 -8.14
CA GLN A 482 -14.58 -2.83 -8.14
C GLN A 482 -13.64 -1.66 -7.81
N ARG A 483 -12.43 -1.67 -8.39
CA ARG A 483 -11.47 -0.56 -8.30
C ARG A 483 -11.22 -0.01 -9.70
N CYS A 484 -11.17 1.31 -9.85
CA CYS A 484 -10.78 1.92 -11.12
C CYS A 484 -9.36 1.50 -11.53
N SER A 485 -8.49 1.17 -10.59
CA SER A 485 -7.13 0.64 -10.80
C SER A 485 -7.05 -0.88 -10.97
N ALA A 486 -8.17 -1.62 -10.93
CA ALA A 486 -8.11 -3.07 -11.03
C ALA A 486 -7.61 -3.53 -12.40
N LEU A 487 -6.80 -4.60 -12.40
CA LEU A 487 -6.27 -5.22 -13.60
C LEU A 487 -7.41 -5.80 -14.44
N ARG A 488 -7.51 -5.36 -15.69
CA ARG A 488 -8.53 -5.83 -16.67
C ARG A 488 -7.93 -6.74 -17.72
N LEU A 489 -6.68 -6.49 -18.09
CA LEU A 489 -5.99 -7.16 -19.20
C LEU A 489 -4.57 -7.62 -18.81
N LEU A 490 -4.35 -8.92 -18.68
CA LEU A 490 -3.02 -9.49 -18.51
C LEU A 490 -2.40 -9.82 -19.88
N CYS A 491 -1.27 -9.20 -20.19
CA CYS A 491 -0.45 -9.51 -21.36
C CYS A 491 0.77 -10.32 -20.92
N VAL A 492 0.76 -11.63 -21.13
CA VAL A 492 1.83 -12.55 -20.69
C VAL A 492 2.62 -13.13 -21.85
N HIS A 493 3.95 -13.15 -21.74
CA HIS A 493 4.83 -13.67 -22.79
C HIS A 493 4.60 -15.18 -22.98
N GLU A 494 4.44 -15.61 -24.25
CA GLU A 494 4.04 -16.98 -24.61
C GLU A 494 4.92 -18.06 -23.95
N GLY A 495 6.23 -17.81 -23.84
CA GLY A 495 7.19 -18.75 -23.28
C GLY A 495 7.02 -19.09 -21.80
N ILE A 496 6.23 -18.32 -21.04
CA ILE A 496 5.90 -18.62 -19.63
C ILE A 496 4.39 -18.67 -19.37
N ALA A 497 3.58 -18.42 -20.40
CA ALA A 497 2.15 -18.14 -20.25
C ALA A 497 1.37 -19.31 -19.66
N ASP A 498 1.60 -20.55 -20.11
CA ASP A 498 0.88 -21.72 -19.60
C ASP A 498 1.05 -21.89 -18.09
N HIS A 499 2.29 -21.82 -17.62
CA HIS A 499 2.60 -22.01 -16.20
C HIS A 499 2.08 -20.85 -15.33
N VAL A 500 2.24 -19.61 -15.80
CA VAL A 500 1.71 -18.43 -15.09
C VAL A 500 0.18 -18.47 -15.02
N ILE A 501 -0.49 -18.82 -16.12
CA ILE A 501 -1.95 -18.93 -16.16
C ILE A 501 -2.43 -20.04 -15.22
N GLU A 502 -1.78 -21.20 -15.22
CA GLU A 502 -2.07 -22.31 -14.29
C GLU A 502 -1.96 -21.87 -12.83
N MET A 503 -0.90 -21.15 -12.49
CA MET A 503 -0.68 -20.65 -11.13
C MET A 503 -1.74 -19.62 -10.72
N ILE A 504 -2.11 -18.69 -11.62
CA ILE A 504 -3.19 -17.73 -11.36
C ILE A 504 -4.53 -18.45 -11.22
N GLN A 505 -4.82 -19.46 -12.05
CA GLN A 505 -6.03 -20.27 -11.95
C GLN A 505 -6.12 -20.97 -10.58
N GLY A 506 -5.03 -21.57 -10.12
CA GLY A 506 -4.95 -22.19 -8.79
C GLY A 506 -5.17 -21.17 -7.69
N ALA A 507 -4.43 -20.06 -7.70
CA ALA A 507 -4.53 -19.01 -6.68
C ALA A 507 -5.92 -18.36 -6.63
N ALA A 508 -6.58 -18.15 -7.78
CA ALA A 508 -7.93 -17.60 -7.84
C ALA A 508 -8.99 -18.56 -7.29
N GLN A 509 -8.78 -19.88 -7.38
CA GLN A 509 -9.69 -20.89 -6.82
C GLN A 509 -9.61 -21.00 -5.30
N GLU A 510 -8.49 -20.58 -4.70
CA GLU A 510 -8.32 -20.53 -3.24
C GLU A 510 -9.01 -19.31 -2.59
N LEU A 511 -9.46 -18.33 -3.39
CA LEU A 511 -10.15 -17.15 -2.87
C LEU A 511 -11.52 -17.51 -2.29
N VAL A 512 -11.76 -17.10 -1.06
CA VAL A 512 -13.06 -17.25 -0.42
C VAL A 512 -14.00 -16.16 -0.90
N VAL A 513 -15.06 -16.57 -1.58
CA VAL A 513 -16.10 -15.68 -2.10
C VAL A 513 -17.31 -15.72 -1.16
N GLY A 514 -17.69 -14.60 -0.53
CA GLY A 514 -18.71 -14.63 0.51
C GLY A 514 -19.07 -13.28 1.14
N ASP A 515 -19.65 -13.34 2.34
CA ASP A 515 -19.99 -12.18 3.15
C ASP A 515 -18.72 -11.51 3.66
N THR A 516 -18.56 -10.21 3.39
CA THR A 516 -17.39 -9.44 3.80
C THR A 516 -17.30 -9.17 5.29
N ALA A 517 -18.36 -9.46 6.06
CA ALA A 517 -18.28 -9.48 7.52
C ALA A 517 -17.40 -10.63 8.04
N ASP A 518 -17.27 -11.74 7.31
CA ASP A 518 -16.35 -12.83 7.63
C ASP A 518 -14.90 -12.43 7.31
N LEU A 519 -14.01 -12.62 8.28
CA LEU A 519 -12.57 -12.34 8.13
C LEU A 519 -11.91 -13.25 7.11
N ALA A 520 -12.49 -14.42 6.82
CA ALA A 520 -11.98 -15.34 5.81
C ALA A 520 -12.30 -14.91 4.37
N THR A 521 -13.25 -14.01 4.15
CA THR A 521 -13.69 -13.60 2.81
C THR A 521 -12.65 -12.73 2.11
N ASP A 522 -12.24 -13.15 0.91
CA ASP A 522 -11.34 -12.40 0.03
C ASP A 522 -12.10 -11.57 -1.01
N VAL A 523 -13.24 -12.09 -1.49
CA VAL A 523 -14.06 -11.48 -2.54
C VAL A 523 -15.51 -11.35 -2.07
N GLY A 524 -15.95 -10.10 -1.89
CA GLY A 524 -17.32 -9.75 -1.52
C GLY A 524 -18.29 -9.70 -2.70
N PRO A 525 -19.57 -9.36 -2.44
CA PRO A 525 -20.55 -9.11 -3.49
C PRO A 525 -20.26 -7.82 -4.27
N LEU A 526 -20.83 -7.75 -5.47
CA LEU A 526 -20.94 -6.50 -6.22
C LEU A 526 -21.93 -5.56 -5.53
N ILE A 527 -21.78 -4.25 -5.78
CA ILE A 527 -22.49 -3.21 -5.02
C ILE A 527 -24.03 -3.34 -5.07
N ASP A 528 -24.60 -3.67 -6.22
CA ASP A 528 -26.04 -3.78 -6.44
C ASP A 528 -26.39 -4.76 -7.58
N ALA A 529 -27.69 -4.93 -7.82
CA ALA A 529 -28.21 -5.83 -8.84
C ALA A 529 -27.90 -5.35 -10.26
N ASP A 530 -27.93 -4.04 -10.51
CA ASP A 530 -27.66 -3.47 -11.83
C ASP A 530 -26.20 -3.70 -12.25
N ALA A 531 -25.26 -3.54 -11.32
CA ALA A 531 -23.86 -3.89 -11.51
C ALA A 531 -23.71 -5.40 -11.80
N PHE A 532 -24.34 -6.25 -10.99
CA PHE A 532 -24.30 -7.70 -11.17
C PHE A 532 -24.82 -8.13 -12.55
N GLU A 533 -26.01 -7.67 -12.94
CA GLU A 533 -26.62 -7.98 -14.24
C GLU A 533 -25.79 -7.43 -15.42
N GLY A 534 -25.26 -6.21 -15.29
CA GLY A 534 -24.37 -5.60 -16.26
C GLY A 534 -23.13 -6.45 -16.51
N ILE A 535 -22.44 -6.87 -15.45
CA ILE A 535 -21.22 -7.67 -15.53
C ILE A 535 -21.54 -9.10 -15.98
N GLN A 536 -22.65 -9.68 -15.53
CA GLN A 536 -23.08 -11.02 -15.94
C GLN A 536 -23.33 -11.09 -17.46
N ARG A 537 -23.88 -10.04 -18.08
CA ARG A 537 -24.02 -9.97 -19.54
C ARG A 537 -22.68 -9.98 -20.25
N GLU A 538 -21.67 -9.28 -19.73
CA GLU A 538 -20.33 -9.29 -20.30
C GLU A 538 -19.62 -10.64 -20.13
N VAL A 539 -19.81 -11.29 -18.99
CA VAL A 539 -19.32 -12.66 -18.73
C VAL A 539 -19.95 -13.66 -19.72
N GLN A 540 -21.26 -13.57 -19.94
CA GLN A 540 -21.95 -14.39 -20.94
C GLN A 540 -21.44 -14.15 -22.37
N ARG A 541 -21.19 -12.87 -22.72
CA ARG A 541 -20.58 -12.52 -24.00
C ARG A 541 -19.19 -13.13 -24.16
N LEU A 542 -18.35 -13.07 -23.13
CA LEU A 542 -17.00 -13.65 -23.14
C LEU A 542 -17.03 -15.18 -23.25
N HIS A 543 -17.95 -15.86 -22.55
CA HIS A 543 -18.12 -17.32 -22.73
C HIS A 543 -18.43 -17.72 -24.17
N ALA A 544 -19.14 -16.87 -24.92
CA ALA A 544 -19.47 -17.15 -26.32
C ALA A 544 -18.31 -16.87 -27.30
N GLN A 545 -17.29 -16.09 -26.89
CA GLN A 545 -16.29 -15.50 -27.81
C GLN A 545 -14.83 -15.77 -27.41
N ALA A 546 -14.58 -16.19 -26.18
CA ALA A 546 -13.25 -16.34 -25.59
C ALA A 546 -13.15 -17.67 -24.85
N LYS A 547 -11.92 -18.12 -24.61
CA LYS A 547 -11.67 -19.37 -23.88
C LYS A 547 -11.73 -19.09 -22.37
N ALA A 548 -12.70 -19.66 -21.68
CA ALA A 548 -12.76 -19.60 -20.22
C ALA A 548 -11.55 -20.33 -19.61
N LEU A 549 -10.92 -19.69 -18.63
CA LEU A 549 -9.74 -20.21 -17.94
C LEU A 549 -10.08 -20.75 -16.54
N LEU A 550 -11.12 -20.26 -15.88
CA LEU A 550 -11.56 -20.83 -14.60
C LEU A 550 -12.67 -21.86 -14.81
N PRO A 551 -12.72 -22.92 -13.98
CA PRO A 551 -13.88 -23.80 -13.95
C PRO A 551 -15.11 -23.02 -13.51
N ALA A 552 -16.30 -23.49 -13.89
CA ALA A 552 -17.54 -22.94 -13.35
C ALA A 552 -17.55 -23.13 -11.82
N ALA A 553 -17.50 -22.02 -11.08
CA ALA A 553 -17.50 -22.07 -9.63
C ALA A 553 -18.87 -22.54 -9.11
N ALA A 554 -18.87 -23.48 -8.17
CA ALA A 554 -20.06 -23.76 -7.38
C ALA A 554 -20.24 -22.62 -6.37
N THR A 555 -21.25 -21.76 -6.58
CA THR A 555 -21.58 -20.72 -5.59
C THR A 555 -22.23 -21.39 -4.37
N ALA A 556 -21.46 -21.54 -3.30
CA ALA A 556 -21.89 -22.24 -2.08
C ALA A 556 -22.92 -21.46 -1.23
N ALA A 557 -23.19 -20.18 -1.53
CA ALA A 557 -24.03 -19.31 -0.70
C ALA A 557 -25.03 -18.46 -1.51
N ALA A 558 -26.23 -18.29 -0.94
CA ALA A 558 -27.37 -17.52 -1.47
C ALA A 558 -27.26 -16.00 -1.22
N LEU A 559 -26.05 -15.42 -1.23
CA LEU A 559 -25.87 -13.98 -1.09
C LEU A 559 -26.18 -13.29 -2.43
N PRO A 560 -26.99 -12.21 -2.44
CA PRO A 560 -27.28 -11.48 -3.67
C PRO A 560 -26.01 -10.84 -4.24
N ASN A 561 -25.97 -10.68 -5.56
CA ASN A 561 -24.92 -9.97 -6.30
C ASN A 561 -23.49 -10.55 -6.13
N LEU A 562 -23.37 -11.79 -5.65
CA LEU A 562 -22.08 -12.44 -5.47
C LEU A 562 -21.57 -13.00 -6.79
N MET A 563 -20.37 -12.56 -7.21
CA MET A 563 -19.73 -13.02 -8.44
C MET A 563 -18.31 -13.54 -8.14
N PRO A 564 -18.04 -14.84 -8.35
CA PRO A 564 -16.69 -15.37 -8.17
C PRO A 564 -15.76 -14.87 -9.29
N PRO A 565 -14.43 -14.90 -9.07
CA PRO A 565 -13.43 -14.58 -10.09
C PRO A 565 -13.73 -15.24 -11.44
N GLN A 566 -13.65 -14.46 -12.51
CA GLN A 566 -13.78 -14.91 -13.90
C GLN A 566 -12.49 -14.63 -14.67
N MET A 567 -12.08 -15.57 -15.51
CA MET A 567 -10.89 -15.42 -16.35
C MET A 567 -11.13 -15.92 -17.76
N PHE A 568 -10.72 -15.13 -18.76
CA PHE A 568 -10.90 -15.44 -20.18
C PHE A 568 -9.64 -15.15 -20.98
N GLU A 569 -9.23 -16.09 -21.82
CA GLU A 569 -8.18 -15.89 -22.83
C GLU A 569 -8.82 -15.35 -24.12
N ILE A 570 -8.45 -14.12 -24.51
CA ILE A 570 -8.94 -13.42 -25.70
C ILE A 570 -7.88 -13.40 -26.81
N GLY A 571 -8.30 -13.15 -28.05
CA GLY A 571 -7.42 -13.24 -29.23
C GLY A 571 -6.41 -12.11 -29.35
N ALA A 572 -6.84 -10.87 -29.07
CA ALA A 572 -5.99 -9.69 -29.18
C ALA A 572 -6.31 -8.63 -28.11
N ILE A 573 -5.34 -7.74 -27.85
CA ILE A 573 -5.52 -6.60 -26.93
C ILE A 573 -6.72 -5.73 -27.32
N ALA A 574 -6.94 -5.53 -28.62
CA ALA A 574 -8.05 -4.74 -29.15
C ALA A 574 -9.45 -5.36 -28.89
N ASP A 575 -9.53 -6.63 -28.49
CA ASP A 575 -10.79 -7.28 -28.14
C ASP A 575 -11.31 -6.84 -26.75
N ALA A 576 -10.44 -6.27 -25.91
CA ALA A 576 -10.82 -5.60 -24.67
C ALA A 576 -11.43 -4.22 -24.98
N LYS A 577 -12.70 -4.21 -25.42
CA LYS A 577 -13.37 -3.03 -25.98
C LYS A 577 -13.90 -2.03 -24.94
N GLN A 578 -14.22 -2.50 -23.74
CA GLN A 578 -14.80 -1.69 -22.68
C GLN A 578 -14.33 -2.15 -21.31
N GLU A 579 -14.45 -1.26 -20.33
CA GLU A 579 -14.23 -1.60 -18.93
C GLU A 579 -15.33 -2.53 -18.42
N ILE A 580 -14.92 -3.63 -17.79
CA ILE A 580 -15.80 -4.53 -17.03
C ILE A 580 -15.49 -4.30 -15.56
N PHE A 581 -16.38 -3.62 -14.84
CA PHE A 581 -16.14 -3.16 -13.47
C PHE A 581 -16.43 -4.23 -12.40
N GLY A 582 -15.87 -5.42 -12.59
CA GLY A 582 -16.07 -6.58 -11.72
C GLY A 582 -14.85 -7.50 -11.67
N PRO A 583 -14.96 -8.70 -11.07
CA PRO A 583 -13.84 -9.62 -10.88
C PRO A 583 -13.57 -10.43 -12.15
N VAL A 584 -13.42 -9.76 -13.28
CA VAL A 584 -13.26 -10.36 -14.62
C VAL A 584 -11.91 -9.98 -15.20
N LEU A 585 -11.03 -10.98 -15.36
CA LEU A 585 -9.71 -10.81 -15.96
C LEU A 585 -9.68 -11.36 -17.39
N GLN A 586 -9.25 -10.53 -18.33
CA GLN A 586 -8.94 -10.97 -19.69
C GLN A 586 -7.43 -11.20 -19.83
N VAL A 587 -7.03 -12.23 -20.57
CA VAL A 587 -5.63 -12.64 -20.76
C VAL A 587 -5.32 -12.69 -22.25
N VAL A 588 -4.19 -12.10 -22.64
CA VAL A 588 -3.62 -12.17 -23.98
C VAL A 588 -2.19 -12.70 -23.88
N ARG A 589 -1.85 -13.63 -24.77
CA ARG A 589 -0.47 -14.07 -24.95
C ARG A 589 0.22 -13.17 -25.96
N TRP A 590 1.48 -12.82 -25.71
CA TRP A 590 2.28 -12.03 -26.64
C TRP A 590 3.65 -12.66 -26.88
N ASN A 591 4.26 -12.28 -28.00
CA ASN A 591 5.64 -12.58 -28.36
C ASN A 591 6.27 -11.39 -29.09
N GLY A 592 7.57 -11.47 -29.36
CA GLY A 592 8.30 -10.41 -30.06
C GLY A 592 8.65 -9.24 -29.14
N ASP A 593 8.36 -8.01 -29.58
CA ASP A 593 8.81 -6.79 -28.92
C ASP A 593 7.79 -6.28 -27.86
N PRO A 594 8.16 -6.20 -26.57
CA PRO A 594 7.27 -5.64 -25.54
C PRO A 594 6.87 -4.18 -25.79
N MET A 595 7.65 -3.40 -26.54
CA MET A 595 7.27 -2.03 -26.89
C MET A 595 6.07 -2.00 -27.85
N ALA A 596 5.99 -2.95 -28.79
CA ALA A 596 4.83 -3.07 -29.67
C ALA A 596 3.56 -3.44 -28.88
N VAL A 597 3.68 -4.30 -27.86
CA VAL A 597 2.59 -4.64 -26.94
C VAL A 597 2.12 -3.40 -26.18
N LEU A 598 3.04 -2.59 -25.65
CA LEU A 598 2.72 -1.33 -24.97
C LEU A 598 2.00 -0.35 -25.90
N GLN A 599 2.40 -0.26 -27.16
CA GLN A 599 1.72 0.59 -28.14
C GLN A 599 0.27 0.16 -28.39
N GLN A 600 0.00 -1.15 -28.42
CA GLN A 600 -1.38 -1.66 -28.50
C GLN A 600 -2.19 -1.32 -27.25
N ILE A 601 -1.59 -1.39 -26.06
CA ILE A 601 -2.23 -0.97 -24.80
C ILE A 601 -2.58 0.53 -24.86
N ASN A 602 -1.63 1.37 -25.25
CA ASN A 602 -1.86 2.82 -25.41
C ASN A 602 -2.98 3.11 -26.44
N ALA A 603 -3.13 2.28 -27.48
CA ALA A 603 -4.14 2.45 -28.52
C ALA A 603 -5.59 2.21 -28.03
N LEU A 604 -5.78 1.59 -26.86
CA LEU A 604 -7.11 1.46 -26.22
C LEU A 604 -7.67 2.84 -25.78
N GLY A 605 -6.85 3.87 -25.71
CA GLY A 605 -7.25 5.25 -25.41
C GLY A 605 -7.50 5.54 -23.92
N TYR A 606 -7.53 4.52 -23.07
CA TYR A 606 -7.46 4.64 -21.62
C TYR A 606 -6.00 4.79 -21.16
N GLY A 607 -5.81 5.27 -19.93
CA GLY A 607 -4.49 5.58 -19.40
C GLY A 607 -4.46 5.74 -17.89
N LEU A 608 -5.08 4.83 -17.13
CA LEU A 608 -5.16 4.91 -15.67
C LEU A 608 -4.01 4.19 -14.95
N THR A 609 -4.00 2.85 -14.96
CA THR A 609 -2.91 2.05 -14.35
C THR A 609 -2.28 1.03 -15.30
N LEU A 610 -0.98 0.80 -15.16
CA LEU A 610 -0.19 -0.18 -15.91
C LEU A 610 0.73 -0.95 -14.97
N GLY A 611 0.67 -2.28 -15.01
CA GLY A 611 1.62 -3.16 -14.36
C GLY A 611 2.73 -3.58 -15.33
N ILE A 612 3.98 -3.64 -14.86
CA ILE A 612 5.12 -4.19 -15.60
C ILE A 612 5.82 -5.20 -14.70
N GLN A 613 5.91 -6.44 -15.15
CA GLN A 613 6.58 -7.53 -14.44
C GLN A 613 7.80 -7.98 -15.27
N THR A 614 8.98 -7.61 -14.82
CA THR A 614 10.26 -7.92 -15.47
C THR A 614 11.42 -7.75 -14.50
N ARG A 615 12.44 -8.61 -14.61
CA ARG A 615 13.73 -8.45 -13.90
C ARG A 615 14.75 -7.63 -14.69
N ILE A 616 14.36 -7.12 -15.86
CA ILE A 616 15.25 -6.33 -16.72
C ILE A 616 14.96 -4.84 -16.52
N ASP A 617 15.80 -4.17 -15.72
CA ASP A 617 15.59 -2.78 -15.31
C ASP A 617 15.48 -1.80 -16.49
N ASN A 618 16.34 -1.93 -17.50
CA ASN A 618 16.31 -1.03 -18.65
C ASN A 618 15.00 -1.15 -19.46
N ARG A 619 14.40 -2.35 -19.50
CA ARG A 619 13.12 -2.63 -20.13
C ARG A 619 11.98 -2.04 -19.32
N ALA A 620 11.96 -2.26 -18.01
CA ALA A 620 10.96 -1.66 -17.12
C ALA A 620 10.91 -0.14 -17.27
N GLN A 621 12.08 0.51 -17.24
CA GLN A 621 12.16 1.96 -17.39
C GLN A 621 11.79 2.44 -18.80
N ALA A 622 12.19 1.72 -19.86
CA ALA A 622 11.85 2.10 -21.23
C ALA A 622 10.34 2.01 -21.47
N LEU A 623 9.69 0.94 -21.00
CA LEU A 623 8.24 0.77 -21.08
C LEU A 623 7.52 1.83 -20.24
N ALA A 624 7.95 2.08 -19.01
CA ALA A 624 7.36 3.09 -18.15
C ALA A 624 7.43 4.51 -18.77
N ARG A 625 8.55 4.86 -19.43
CA ARG A 625 8.70 6.15 -20.13
C ARG A 625 7.80 6.28 -21.37
N ALA A 626 7.51 5.19 -22.05
CA ALA A 626 6.71 5.18 -23.27
C ALA A 626 5.19 4.99 -23.00
N ALA A 627 4.82 4.63 -21.78
CA ALA A 627 3.43 4.44 -21.38
C ALA A 627 2.68 5.78 -21.39
N ARG A 628 1.47 5.78 -21.98
CA ARG A 628 0.51 6.90 -21.87
C ARG A 628 -0.49 6.57 -20.77
N VAL A 629 0.03 6.40 -19.56
CA VAL A 629 -0.69 5.89 -18.40
C VAL A 629 -0.27 6.67 -17.17
N GLY A 630 -1.25 7.14 -16.40
CA GLY A 630 -1.00 8.00 -15.25
C GLY A 630 -0.23 7.32 -14.11
N ASN A 631 -0.47 6.04 -13.82
CA ASN A 631 0.19 5.31 -12.73
C ASN A 631 0.80 4.00 -13.24
N VAL A 632 2.13 3.91 -13.20
CA VAL A 632 2.88 2.72 -13.62
C VAL A 632 3.47 2.02 -12.40
N TYR A 633 3.24 0.71 -12.28
CA TYR A 633 3.67 -0.14 -11.17
C TYR A 633 4.60 -1.24 -11.69
N VAL A 634 5.83 -1.29 -11.17
CA VAL A 634 6.84 -2.29 -11.57
C VAL A 634 7.03 -3.33 -10.46
N ASN A 635 6.94 -4.61 -10.82
CA ASN A 635 7.17 -5.75 -9.92
C ASN A 635 6.33 -5.73 -8.63
N ARG A 636 5.08 -5.28 -8.73
CA ARG A 636 4.08 -5.25 -7.65
C ARG A 636 2.66 -5.24 -8.22
N ASN A 637 1.65 -5.29 -7.36
CA ASN A 637 0.25 -5.06 -7.72
C ASN A 637 0.00 -3.62 -8.24
N MET A 638 -1.14 -3.39 -8.88
CA MET A 638 -1.51 -2.12 -9.55
C MET A 638 -2.50 -1.26 -8.75
N ILE A 639 -2.82 -1.65 -7.51
CA ILE A 639 -3.89 -1.06 -6.71
C ILE A 639 -3.35 -0.44 -5.42
N GLY A 640 -4.20 0.32 -4.72
CA GLY A 640 -3.86 0.90 -3.40
C GLY A 640 -2.81 2.01 -3.51
N ALA A 641 -3.01 2.94 -4.44
CA ALA A 641 -2.18 4.14 -4.52
C ALA A 641 -2.25 4.93 -3.20
N VAL A 642 -1.11 5.35 -2.67
CA VAL A 642 -1.02 6.04 -1.38
C VAL A 642 -0.93 7.55 -1.60
N VAL A 643 -1.78 8.30 -0.91
CA VAL A 643 -1.84 9.78 -0.98
C VAL A 643 -0.48 10.40 -0.66
N GLY A 644 0.01 11.28 -1.53
CA GLY A 644 1.31 11.93 -1.41
C GLY A 644 2.51 11.05 -1.80
N VAL A 645 2.30 9.77 -2.11
CA VAL A 645 3.37 8.84 -2.51
C VAL A 645 3.20 8.39 -3.96
N GLN A 646 2.00 7.96 -4.35
CA GLN A 646 1.64 7.70 -5.74
C GLN A 646 0.43 8.55 -6.13
N PRO A 647 0.61 9.86 -6.40
CA PRO A 647 -0.47 10.71 -6.92
C PRO A 647 -1.27 10.00 -8.01
N PHE A 648 -2.56 9.87 -7.77
CA PHE A 648 -3.41 8.94 -8.52
C PHE A 648 -4.31 9.68 -9.50
N GLY A 649 -4.40 9.16 -10.71
CA GLY A 649 -5.24 9.71 -11.78
C GLY A 649 -4.67 9.38 -13.15
N GLY A 650 -5.53 9.32 -14.15
CA GLY A 650 -5.17 8.87 -15.50
C GLY A 650 -5.01 10.00 -16.52
N GLU A 651 -4.84 9.60 -17.77
CA GLU A 651 -4.94 10.47 -18.95
C GLU A 651 -5.85 9.84 -20.03
N GLY A 652 -6.11 10.58 -21.11
CA GLY A 652 -6.97 10.11 -22.20
C GLY A 652 -8.41 9.90 -21.74
N LEU A 653 -8.99 8.73 -22.01
CA LEU A 653 -10.35 8.38 -21.57
C LEU A 653 -10.46 8.17 -20.06
N SER A 654 -9.33 8.08 -19.34
CA SER A 654 -9.31 7.77 -17.91
C SER A 654 -9.38 9.00 -17.01
N GLY A 655 -9.11 10.20 -17.52
CA GLY A 655 -9.38 11.39 -16.74
C GLY A 655 -8.77 12.66 -17.31
N THR A 656 -9.13 13.77 -16.69
CA THR A 656 -8.61 15.10 -17.03
C THR A 656 -7.38 15.47 -16.22
N GLY A 657 -7.20 14.84 -15.05
CA GLY A 657 -6.34 15.37 -13.99
C GLY A 657 -6.83 16.71 -13.44
N PRO A 658 -6.05 17.35 -12.55
CA PRO A 658 -4.78 16.84 -12.00
C PRO A 658 -4.98 15.63 -11.08
N LYS A 659 -3.88 14.92 -10.77
CA LYS A 659 -3.91 13.71 -9.94
C LYS A 659 -4.32 14.01 -8.50
N ALA A 660 -5.29 13.25 -8.00
CA ALA A 660 -5.67 13.26 -6.58
C ALA A 660 -4.49 12.80 -5.71
N GLY A 661 -4.35 13.40 -4.54
CA GLY A 661 -3.28 13.11 -3.58
C GLY A 661 -1.91 13.54 -4.10
N GLY A 662 -1.89 14.45 -5.07
CA GLY A 662 -0.69 15.01 -5.66
C GLY A 662 -0.56 16.52 -5.41
N PRO A 663 0.66 17.06 -5.57
CA PRO A 663 0.95 18.47 -5.28
C PRO A 663 0.27 19.47 -6.24
N ASN A 664 -0.25 18.99 -7.37
CA ASN A 664 -0.90 19.82 -8.39
C ASN A 664 -2.43 19.85 -8.27
N TYR A 665 -3.02 19.05 -7.38
CA TYR A 665 -4.48 18.89 -7.30
C TYR A 665 -5.17 20.19 -6.89
N LEU A 666 -4.72 20.77 -5.78
CA LEU A 666 -5.34 21.94 -5.15
C LEU A 666 -5.29 23.19 -6.04
N LEU A 667 -4.27 23.33 -6.90
CA LEU A 667 -4.15 24.44 -7.84
C LEU A 667 -5.39 24.59 -8.73
N ARG A 668 -6.04 23.48 -9.11
CA ARG A 668 -7.20 23.51 -9.99
C ARG A 668 -8.46 24.08 -9.30
N PHE A 669 -8.50 24.02 -7.97
CA PHE A 669 -9.58 24.58 -7.15
C PHE A 669 -9.40 26.08 -6.86
N CYS A 670 -8.23 26.65 -7.18
CA CYS A 670 -7.90 28.05 -6.93
C CYS A 670 -8.02 28.94 -8.17
N ALA A 671 -8.36 30.21 -7.96
CA ALA A 671 -8.15 31.31 -8.91
C ALA A 671 -6.87 32.08 -8.54
N GLU A 672 -6.16 32.57 -9.56
CA GLU A 672 -4.96 33.38 -9.41
C GLU A 672 -5.32 34.86 -9.33
N GLN A 673 -4.64 35.60 -8.46
CA GLN A 673 -4.71 37.05 -8.42
C GLN A 673 -3.32 37.64 -8.24
N THR A 674 -2.95 38.56 -9.13
CA THR A 674 -1.74 39.37 -9.00
C THR A 674 -2.10 40.73 -8.42
N LEU A 675 -1.48 41.09 -7.31
CA LEU A 675 -1.53 42.43 -6.74
C LEU A 675 -0.24 43.16 -7.09
N THR A 676 -0.37 44.25 -7.85
CA THR A 676 0.73 45.15 -8.21
C THR A 676 0.51 46.48 -7.51
N ILE A 677 1.46 46.89 -6.69
CA ILE A 677 1.40 48.16 -5.95
C ILE A 677 2.56 49.03 -6.39
N ASN A 678 2.24 50.21 -6.94
CA ASN A 678 3.24 51.26 -7.12
C ASN A 678 3.60 51.84 -5.74
N THR A 679 4.77 51.48 -5.23
CA THR A 679 5.27 51.91 -3.92
C THR A 679 6.05 53.23 -3.98
N THR A 680 6.27 53.80 -5.17
CA THR A 680 6.98 55.09 -5.31
C THR A 680 6.28 56.23 -4.57
N ALA A 681 4.94 56.26 -4.59
CA ALA A 681 4.14 57.28 -3.91
C ALA A 681 4.28 57.26 -2.38
N ALA A 682 4.75 56.14 -1.80
CA ALA A 682 5.00 55.98 -0.37
C ALA A 682 6.43 56.36 0.08
N GLY A 683 7.26 56.90 -0.82
CA GLY A 683 8.60 57.40 -0.50
C GLY A 683 9.78 56.75 -1.23
N GLY A 684 9.52 55.95 -2.27
CA GLY A 684 10.57 55.20 -2.98
C GLY A 684 11.13 54.04 -2.14
N ASN A 685 11.97 53.21 -2.75
CA ASN A 685 12.48 51.98 -2.13
C ASN A 685 13.39 52.32 -0.94
N VAL A 686 12.86 52.26 0.29
CA VAL A 686 13.59 52.57 1.53
C VAL A 686 14.86 51.69 1.67
N ALA A 687 14.85 50.49 1.09
CA ALA A 687 16.02 49.61 1.05
C ALA A 687 17.18 50.15 0.20
N LEU A 688 16.95 51.11 -0.71
CA LEU A 688 18.02 51.82 -1.43
C LEU A 688 18.75 52.85 -0.56
N PHE A 689 18.19 53.28 0.57
CA PHE A 689 18.85 54.22 1.48
C PHE A 689 19.76 53.53 2.52
N THR A 690 19.75 52.19 2.57
CA THR A 690 20.54 51.37 3.51
C THR A 690 21.62 50.52 2.84
N ALA A 691 21.84 50.68 1.53
CA ALA A 691 22.82 49.93 0.73
C ALA A 691 24.12 50.69 0.51
#